data_AF-A0AAF0ED60-F1
#
_entry.id   AF-A0AAF0ED60-F1
#
_cell.length_a   1.000
_cell.length_b   1.000
_cell.length_c   1.000
_cell.angle_alpha   90.00
_cell.angle_beta   90.00
_cell.angle_gamma   90.00
#
_symmetry.space_group_name_H-M   'P 1'
#
loop_
_entity.id
_entity.type
_entity.pdbx_description
1 polymer ?
#
loop_
_entity_poly.entity_id
_entity_poly.type
_entity_poly.pdbx_seq_one_letter_code
_entity_poly.pdbx_strand_id
1 'polypeptide(L)'
;MAVDEVAQDNPLQAVVLCDVFTQRFAPLTLDRPRCLMPVCNVPLIEWTLESLAAAGVHEVFFLATWHVPQIRAYLEKHHPQLFRAPGSRAPAVRATSLTRISLIAVPEARSVGDTMRELDAHQVIKSDFVLMHGDSLGTMDIGAVVRAHKERRQADRNAIMTICTMPAPPSSEAKRPGDLSVFVLTPTTSQLMHYAAVPAVPRVSLLPLPLELFEQARTELDVRNDLVDCGVDICSIDVPPLFTENFDYQSLRREFVQGILTSDLLEAKIFVHVAPPGDATSTSAGEPFSVVSRGVLGMPPYGAGYMLRVSDPARYDAASRDVLAGWTYPNTPRLGMPDGAKYTSAPGPRYIGEQVTMASTALLGRRSLLGAHARLHEGAQVHDSVLGESVNIGADSIIRNSYLWRGVVVGRHCCIEQCILGEGVQILDHVHLQRGTVVGDGCVIGPNVKLAPSTRVSMHAFRASEDDEEERTEGAEEDSALGQASRGYMWPPLGATPAADGDESDDEEVDELEHAANARLFAMGADRSVVVWDDAVSELSSIDADSDADVLSDDESDESDESSPTSPSAYGSMSLTLSGGHESQTYGEKLESEERLREFQHEAQASLERAFEEKHAPENAAIELKTLRMASNVPPGEVRKVVITFVLHHCSVDQPRETAALLDHWGPLIREVAHDDQIEALAVMQSFCAVHLSHTKLFVPLLTKVYNDEIVSDEAILAWWRHPSSRQLVLESQSPSQAQQVVLELRKRAEPVLRHILEDSEDEDEDEE
;
A
#
# COMPACT_ATOMS: atom_id res chain seq x y z
N MET A 1 13.63 -52.33 -18.48
CA MET A 1 14.64 -51.30 -18.79
C MET A 1 14.12 -50.41 -19.92
N ALA A 2 13.02 -49.69 -19.68
CA ALA A 2 12.44 -48.72 -20.62
C ALA A 2 11.43 -47.85 -19.85
N VAL A 3 11.94 -47.03 -18.92
CA VAL A 3 11.17 -45.96 -18.24
C VAL A 3 11.95 -44.63 -18.22
N ASP A 4 13.23 -44.62 -18.59
CA ASP A 4 14.10 -43.43 -18.50
C ASP A 4 14.13 -42.53 -19.75
N GLU A 5 13.26 -42.75 -20.75
CA GLU A 5 13.26 -41.96 -22.01
C GLU A 5 12.07 -40.97 -22.16
N VAL A 6 11.23 -40.80 -21.14
CA VAL A 6 10.06 -39.86 -21.20
C VAL A 6 10.24 -38.60 -20.33
N ALA A 7 11.29 -38.50 -19.51
CA ALA A 7 11.67 -37.24 -18.87
C ALA A 7 12.59 -36.43 -19.79
N GLN A 8 12.03 -35.88 -20.88
CA GLN A 8 12.62 -34.66 -21.43
C GLN A 8 12.40 -33.58 -20.37
N ASP A 9 13.40 -33.38 -19.50
CA ASP A 9 13.39 -32.34 -18.48
C ASP A 9 12.99 -31.01 -19.14
N ASN A 10 11.82 -30.51 -18.79
CA ASN A 10 11.41 -29.17 -19.20
C ASN A 10 12.48 -28.20 -18.70
N PRO A 11 13.04 -27.34 -19.57
CA PRO A 11 14.08 -26.41 -19.17
C PRO A 11 13.56 -25.53 -18.04
N LEU A 12 14.36 -25.33 -16.99
CA LEU A 12 13.99 -24.40 -15.92
C LEU A 12 13.93 -22.99 -16.51
N GLN A 13 12.76 -22.37 -16.44
CA GLN A 13 12.49 -21.02 -16.92
C GLN A 13 12.54 -20.05 -15.74
N ALA A 14 13.01 -18.83 -15.99
CA ALA A 14 12.92 -17.73 -15.03
C ALA A 14 12.29 -16.49 -15.68
N VAL A 15 11.54 -15.76 -14.88
CA VAL A 15 10.90 -14.50 -15.24
C VAL A 15 11.50 -13.42 -14.36
N VAL A 16 12.08 -12.40 -14.98
CA VAL A 16 12.72 -11.29 -14.30
C VAL A 16 11.91 -10.02 -14.54
N LEU A 17 11.41 -9.44 -13.46
CA LEU A 17 10.71 -8.15 -13.47
C LEU A 17 11.75 -7.03 -13.47
N CYS A 18 12.03 -6.43 -14.62
CA CYS A 18 13.04 -5.37 -14.76
C CYS A 18 12.64 -4.08 -14.07
N ASP A 19 11.34 -3.78 -14.14
CA ASP A 19 10.75 -2.56 -13.59
C ASP A 19 9.92 -2.91 -12.38
N VAL A 20 9.97 -2.00 -11.42
CA VAL A 20 9.14 -2.06 -10.24
C VAL A 20 8.51 -0.69 -10.13
N PHE A 21 7.19 -0.69 -10.12
CA PHE A 21 6.27 0.45 -10.27
C PHE A 21 6.32 1.47 -9.12
N THR A 22 7.46 1.59 -8.46
CA THR A 22 7.69 2.44 -7.30
C THR A 22 8.67 3.57 -7.65
N GLN A 23 8.30 4.81 -7.34
CA GLN A 23 9.12 6.00 -7.65
C GLN A 23 10.20 6.32 -6.58
N ARG A 24 10.57 5.36 -5.73
CA ARG A 24 11.45 5.61 -4.56
C ARG A 24 12.85 6.11 -4.94
N PHE A 25 13.37 5.68 -6.08
CA PHE A 25 14.66 6.10 -6.64
C PHE A 25 14.58 7.33 -7.56
N ALA A 26 13.41 7.94 -7.75
CA ALA A 26 13.32 9.21 -8.47
C ALA A 26 14.20 10.27 -7.75
N PRO A 27 15.01 11.06 -8.48
CA PRO A 27 15.01 11.23 -9.94
C PRO A 27 15.95 10.32 -10.76
N LEU A 28 16.75 9.44 -10.13
CA LEU A 28 17.74 8.60 -10.85
C LEU A 28 17.10 7.68 -11.90
N THR A 29 15.87 7.23 -11.65
CA THR A 29 15.16 6.28 -12.51
C THR A 29 14.58 6.89 -13.79
N LEU A 30 14.61 8.22 -13.95
CA LEU A 30 14.08 8.90 -15.14
C LEU A 30 15.00 8.77 -16.36
N ASP A 31 16.32 8.75 -16.11
CA ASP A 31 17.33 8.68 -17.17
C ASP A 31 17.77 7.23 -17.46
N ARG A 32 17.62 6.35 -16.47
CA ARG A 32 17.99 4.93 -16.55
C ARG A 32 17.01 4.05 -15.77
N PRO A 33 16.70 2.84 -16.25
CA PRO A 33 15.89 1.91 -15.49
C PRO A 33 16.66 1.37 -14.28
N ARG A 34 15.90 0.97 -13.25
CA ARG A 34 16.45 0.54 -11.96
C ARG A 34 17.42 -0.65 -12.09
N CYS A 35 17.08 -1.62 -12.94
CA CYS A 35 17.91 -2.80 -13.21
C CYS A 35 19.30 -2.49 -13.78
N LEU A 36 19.52 -1.30 -14.35
CA LEU A 36 20.81 -0.87 -14.90
C LEU A 36 21.61 0.03 -13.94
N MET A 37 21.09 0.32 -12.75
CA MET A 37 21.86 1.09 -11.76
C MET A 37 23.07 0.26 -11.29
N PRO A 38 24.27 0.87 -11.22
CA PRO A 38 25.47 0.15 -10.81
C PRO A 38 25.52 0.00 -9.28
N VAL A 39 25.70 -1.21 -8.78
CA VAL A 39 26.12 -1.49 -7.39
C VAL A 39 27.58 -1.93 -7.42
N CYS A 40 28.46 -1.23 -6.71
CA CYS A 40 29.91 -1.50 -6.74
C CYS A 40 30.46 -1.56 -8.19
N ASN A 41 30.04 -0.62 -9.04
CA ASN A 41 30.40 -0.47 -10.45
C ASN A 41 29.88 -1.55 -11.41
N VAL A 42 29.01 -2.46 -10.94
CA VAL A 42 28.37 -3.49 -11.79
C VAL A 42 26.86 -3.27 -11.80
N PRO A 43 26.21 -3.21 -12.98
CA PRO A 43 24.75 -3.08 -13.07
C PRO A 43 24.01 -4.21 -12.35
N LEU A 44 22.89 -3.88 -11.70
CA LEU A 44 22.06 -4.83 -10.94
C LEU A 44 21.66 -6.06 -11.76
N ILE A 45 21.35 -5.90 -13.04
CA ILE A 45 20.97 -7.00 -13.94
C ILE A 45 22.05 -8.09 -14.07
N GLU A 46 23.34 -7.76 -13.95
CA GLU A 46 24.40 -8.77 -14.01
C GLU A 46 24.45 -9.63 -12.74
N TRP A 47 24.08 -9.05 -11.59
CA TRP A 47 23.95 -9.80 -10.33
C TRP A 47 22.78 -10.79 -10.39
N THR A 48 21.66 -10.38 -11.01
CA THR A 48 20.50 -11.26 -11.18
C THR A 48 20.81 -12.38 -12.17
N LEU A 49 21.43 -12.06 -13.31
CA LEU A 49 21.83 -13.05 -14.32
C LEU A 49 22.82 -14.07 -13.76
N GLU A 50 23.82 -13.65 -13.00
CA GLU A 50 24.80 -14.56 -12.39
C GLU A 50 24.14 -15.49 -11.36
N SER A 51 23.19 -14.97 -10.56
CA SER A 51 22.39 -15.79 -9.63
C SER A 51 21.55 -16.85 -10.36
N LEU A 52 20.89 -16.46 -11.46
CA LEU A 52 20.08 -17.38 -12.28
C LEU A 52 20.96 -18.41 -13.01
N ALA A 53 22.14 -18.01 -13.46
CA ALA A 53 23.10 -18.92 -14.07
C ALA A 53 23.61 -19.96 -13.06
N ALA A 54 23.92 -19.54 -11.82
CA ALA A 54 24.31 -20.42 -10.72
C ALA A 54 23.19 -21.40 -10.34
N ALA A 55 21.93 -20.97 -10.45
CA ALA A 55 20.75 -21.81 -10.21
C ALA A 55 20.51 -22.87 -11.30
N GLY A 56 21.18 -22.78 -12.46
CA GLY A 56 20.97 -23.69 -13.59
C GLY A 56 19.74 -23.37 -14.44
N VAL A 57 19.31 -22.11 -14.48
CA VAL A 57 18.23 -21.65 -15.36
C VAL A 57 18.67 -21.71 -16.83
N HIS A 58 17.78 -22.15 -17.71
CA HIS A 58 18.06 -22.31 -19.14
C HIS A 58 17.48 -21.16 -19.97
N GLU A 59 16.23 -20.75 -19.69
CA GLU A 59 15.55 -19.66 -20.41
C GLU A 59 15.17 -18.54 -19.43
N VAL A 60 15.49 -17.30 -19.77
CA VAL A 60 15.15 -16.11 -18.97
C VAL A 60 14.27 -15.16 -19.78
N PHE A 61 13.16 -14.75 -19.19
CA PHE A 61 12.22 -13.77 -19.74
C PHE A 61 12.31 -12.47 -18.93
N PHE A 62 12.79 -11.41 -19.55
CA PHE A 62 12.77 -10.07 -18.96
C PHE A 62 11.47 -9.39 -19.32
N LEU A 63 10.73 -8.95 -18.30
CA LEU A 63 9.53 -8.14 -18.42
C LEU A 63 9.93 -6.70 -18.12
N ALA A 64 9.85 -5.82 -19.11
CA ALA A 64 10.19 -4.42 -18.97
C ALA A 64 9.09 -3.54 -19.55
N THR A 65 8.78 -2.46 -18.82
CA THR A 65 7.77 -1.46 -19.18
C THR A 65 8.48 -0.18 -19.64
N TRP A 66 9.54 0.24 -18.92
CA TRP A 66 10.22 1.52 -19.10
C TRP A 66 11.60 1.32 -19.75
N HIS A 67 12.04 2.31 -20.55
CA HIS A 67 13.36 2.34 -21.20
C HIS A 67 13.76 1.02 -21.92
N VAL A 68 12.79 0.29 -22.47
CA VAL A 68 12.99 -1.00 -23.15
C VAL A 68 14.14 -0.96 -24.18
N PRO A 69 14.31 0.11 -25.02
CA PRO A 69 15.42 0.19 -25.95
C PRO A 69 16.81 0.19 -25.28
N GLN A 70 16.93 0.82 -24.11
CA GLN A 70 18.20 0.90 -23.37
C GLN A 70 18.58 -0.45 -22.76
N ILE A 71 17.60 -1.15 -22.16
CA ILE A 71 17.79 -2.50 -21.63
C ILE A 71 18.19 -3.45 -22.75
N ARG A 72 17.49 -3.39 -23.90
CA ARG A 72 17.82 -4.20 -25.08
C ARG A 72 19.24 -3.92 -25.57
N ALA A 73 19.61 -2.66 -25.75
CA ALA A 73 20.94 -2.28 -26.22
C ALA A 73 22.06 -2.73 -25.27
N TYR A 74 21.81 -2.69 -23.95
CA TYR A 74 22.75 -3.19 -22.95
C TYR A 74 22.94 -4.71 -23.07
N LEU A 75 21.84 -5.47 -23.10
CA LEU A 75 21.86 -6.93 -23.23
C LEU A 75 22.50 -7.39 -24.55
N GLU A 76 22.19 -6.74 -25.68
CA GLU A 76 22.80 -7.06 -26.97
C GLU A 76 24.32 -6.80 -26.99
N LYS A 77 24.78 -5.77 -26.27
CA LYS A 77 26.20 -5.41 -26.20
C LYS A 77 26.99 -6.36 -25.30
N HIS A 78 26.48 -6.68 -24.12
CA HIS A 78 27.20 -7.47 -23.10
C HIS A 78 26.98 -8.99 -23.27
N HIS A 79 25.79 -9.40 -23.74
CA HIS A 79 25.41 -10.81 -23.92
C HIS A 79 24.91 -11.13 -25.35
N PRO A 80 25.70 -10.84 -26.41
CA PRO A 80 25.27 -11.02 -27.81
C PRO A 80 24.98 -12.49 -28.19
N GLN A 81 25.48 -13.45 -27.41
CA GLN A 81 25.31 -14.88 -27.65
C GLN A 81 23.94 -15.40 -27.14
N LEU A 82 23.35 -14.73 -26.15
CA LEU A 82 22.12 -15.16 -25.48
C LEU A 82 20.86 -14.60 -26.15
N PHE A 83 20.99 -13.61 -27.04
CA PHE A 83 19.90 -12.95 -27.78
C PHE A 83 19.65 -13.55 -29.17
N ARG A 84 20.45 -14.53 -29.62
CA ARG A 84 20.43 -15.02 -31.02
C ARG A 84 19.54 -16.25 -31.21
N ALA A 85 18.77 -16.27 -32.31
CA ALA A 85 17.86 -17.34 -32.70
C ALA A 85 18.55 -18.72 -32.88
N PRO A 86 17.81 -19.84 -32.70
CA PRO A 86 18.37 -21.20 -32.71
C PRO A 86 18.89 -21.58 -34.10
N GLY A 87 20.22 -21.59 -34.29
CA GLY A 87 20.82 -22.04 -35.55
C GLY A 87 22.30 -21.71 -35.78
N SER A 88 22.92 -20.81 -34.99
CA SER A 88 24.32 -20.41 -35.20
C SER A 88 25.28 -21.19 -34.28
N ARG A 89 25.97 -22.19 -34.83
CA ARG A 89 27.07 -22.93 -34.15
C ARG A 89 28.34 -22.08 -34.05
N ALA A 90 28.76 -21.71 -32.83
CA ALA A 90 30.14 -21.24 -32.52
C ALA A 90 30.44 -21.42 -31.02
N PRO A 91 31.73 -21.45 -30.60
CA PRO A 91 32.21 -22.25 -29.47
C PRO A 91 31.96 -21.61 -28.11
N ALA A 92 31.60 -22.45 -27.13
CA ALA A 92 31.45 -22.09 -25.74
C ALA A 92 32.75 -21.53 -25.16
N VAL A 93 32.72 -20.25 -24.75
CA VAL A 93 33.70 -19.69 -23.82
C VAL A 93 32.92 -19.17 -22.62
N ARG A 94 33.18 -19.82 -21.48
CA ARG A 94 32.50 -19.80 -20.17
C ARG A 94 31.21 -20.62 -20.11
N ALA A 95 31.19 -21.51 -19.13
CA ALA A 95 30.15 -22.50 -18.85
C ALA A 95 28.94 -21.83 -18.18
N THR A 96 28.25 -20.95 -18.89
CA THR A 96 26.97 -20.42 -18.41
C THR A 96 25.85 -21.39 -18.82
N SER A 97 25.05 -21.82 -17.85
CA SER A 97 23.88 -22.71 -18.06
C SER A 97 22.75 -22.03 -18.83
N LEU A 98 22.83 -20.70 -19.01
CA LEU A 98 21.86 -19.89 -19.72
C LEU A 98 21.91 -20.19 -21.22
N THR A 99 20.80 -20.67 -21.76
CA THR A 99 20.67 -21.01 -23.17
C THR A 99 20.00 -19.91 -23.98
N ARG A 100 19.13 -19.08 -23.36
CA ARG A 100 18.33 -18.08 -24.06
C ARG A 100 17.87 -16.94 -23.14
N ILE A 101 17.94 -15.71 -23.65
CA ILE A 101 17.33 -14.53 -23.05
C ILE A 101 16.29 -13.96 -24.02
N SER A 102 15.09 -13.66 -23.53
CA SER A 102 14.02 -13.00 -24.27
C SER A 102 13.54 -11.77 -23.52
N LEU A 103 13.37 -10.65 -24.22
CA LEU A 103 12.83 -9.41 -23.67
C LEU A 103 11.40 -9.23 -24.18
N ILE A 104 10.44 -9.20 -23.25
CA ILE A 104 9.03 -8.94 -23.51
C ILE A 104 8.77 -7.50 -23.04
N ALA A 105 8.32 -6.67 -23.97
CA ALA A 105 8.00 -5.28 -23.71
C ALA A 105 6.52 -5.18 -23.33
N VAL A 106 6.23 -4.62 -22.17
CA VAL A 106 4.86 -4.46 -21.65
C VAL A 106 4.62 -2.98 -21.32
N PRO A 107 4.43 -2.10 -22.33
CA PRO A 107 4.38 -0.66 -22.10
C PRO A 107 3.14 -0.20 -21.33
N GLU A 108 2.06 -0.99 -21.33
CA GLU A 108 0.78 -0.64 -20.70
C GLU A 108 0.70 -1.06 -19.23
N ALA A 109 1.63 -1.89 -18.75
CA ALA A 109 1.60 -2.36 -17.37
C ALA A 109 1.99 -1.23 -16.39
N ARG A 110 1.13 -1.01 -15.39
CA ARG A 110 1.36 -0.09 -14.27
C ARG A 110 1.56 -0.82 -12.94
N SER A 111 1.28 -2.12 -12.90
CA SER A 111 1.45 -2.96 -11.72
C SER A 111 2.16 -4.28 -12.03
N VAL A 112 2.62 -4.97 -10.96
CA VAL A 112 3.19 -6.31 -11.11
C VAL A 112 2.10 -7.29 -11.54
N GLY A 113 0.87 -7.10 -11.08
CA GLY A 113 -0.31 -7.84 -11.52
C GLY A 113 -0.52 -7.80 -13.03
N ASP A 114 -0.51 -6.61 -13.63
CA ASP A 114 -0.68 -6.44 -15.08
C ASP A 114 0.44 -7.13 -15.87
N THR A 115 1.66 -7.05 -15.35
CA THR A 115 2.82 -7.73 -15.93
C THR A 115 2.66 -9.25 -15.91
N MET A 116 2.05 -9.81 -14.86
CA MET A 116 1.75 -11.24 -14.76
C MET A 116 0.58 -11.66 -15.65
N ARG A 117 -0.43 -10.80 -15.84
CA ARG A 117 -1.55 -11.02 -16.79
C ARG A 117 -1.06 -11.05 -18.23
N GLU A 118 -0.17 -10.14 -18.61
CA GLU A 118 0.43 -10.13 -19.94
C GLU A 118 1.29 -11.38 -20.17
N LEU A 119 2.00 -11.82 -19.13
CA LEU A 119 2.78 -13.05 -19.14
C LEU A 119 1.90 -14.28 -19.37
N ASP A 120 0.71 -14.33 -18.75
CA ASP A 120 -0.31 -15.37 -18.98
C ASP A 120 -0.86 -15.30 -20.41
N ALA A 121 -1.17 -14.10 -20.92
CA ALA A 121 -1.64 -13.89 -22.29
C ALA A 121 -0.64 -14.40 -23.34
N HIS A 122 0.66 -14.30 -23.07
CA HIS A 122 1.71 -14.82 -23.94
C HIS A 122 1.92 -16.35 -23.85
N GLN A 123 1.46 -17.01 -22.78
CA GLN A 123 1.56 -18.47 -22.58
C GLN A 123 2.96 -19.06 -22.82
N VAL A 124 4.01 -18.34 -22.40
CA VAL A 124 5.41 -18.72 -22.66
C VAL A 124 5.94 -19.73 -21.64
N ILE A 125 5.31 -19.78 -20.45
CA ILE A 125 5.71 -20.61 -19.32
C ILE A 125 5.15 -22.03 -19.49
N LYS A 126 6.01 -23.04 -19.34
CA LYS A 126 5.65 -24.46 -19.53
C LYS A 126 5.65 -25.28 -18.25
N SER A 127 6.39 -24.84 -17.24
CA SER A 127 6.53 -25.53 -15.95
C SER A 127 6.77 -24.53 -14.83
N ASP A 128 7.01 -25.03 -13.62
CA ASP A 128 7.47 -24.23 -12.47
C ASP A 128 8.63 -23.34 -12.89
N PHE A 129 8.53 -22.06 -12.53
CA PHE A 129 9.47 -21.03 -12.93
C PHE A 129 9.93 -20.22 -11.72
N VAL A 130 11.11 -19.61 -11.86
CA VAL A 130 11.65 -18.69 -10.86
C VAL A 130 11.19 -17.28 -11.23
N LEU A 131 10.45 -16.63 -10.34
CA LEU A 131 10.11 -15.21 -10.43
C LEU A 131 11.13 -14.41 -9.62
N MET A 132 11.78 -13.44 -10.25
CA MET A 132 12.83 -12.65 -9.61
C MET A 132 12.69 -11.17 -9.98
N HIS A 133 12.94 -10.28 -9.04
CA HIS A 133 13.06 -8.86 -9.38
C HIS A 133 14.45 -8.54 -9.95
N GLY A 134 14.50 -7.66 -10.94
CA GLY A 134 15.72 -7.23 -11.63
C GLY A 134 16.71 -6.44 -10.76
N ASP A 135 16.37 -6.16 -9.51
CA ASP A 135 17.15 -5.44 -8.50
C ASP A 135 17.56 -6.30 -7.29
N SER A 136 17.34 -7.61 -7.34
CA SER A 136 17.75 -8.53 -6.28
C SER A 136 19.21 -8.94 -6.44
N LEU A 137 20.06 -8.63 -5.45
CA LEU A 137 21.47 -9.04 -5.45
C LEU A 137 21.71 -10.19 -4.47
N GLY A 138 22.55 -11.15 -4.85
CA GLY A 138 23.01 -12.18 -3.92
C GLY A 138 23.56 -13.41 -4.61
N THR A 139 23.73 -14.48 -3.82
CA THR A 139 24.35 -15.75 -4.22
C THR A 139 23.65 -16.95 -3.62
N MET A 140 22.37 -16.80 -3.25
CA MET A 140 21.56 -17.88 -2.70
C MET A 140 21.47 -19.04 -3.70
N ASP A 141 21.61 -20.28 -3.22
CA ASP A 141 21.42 -21.49 -4.05
C ASP A 141 19.92 -21.73 -4.34
N ILE A 142 19.41 -21.03 -5.35
CA ILE A 142 18.02 -21.13 -5.81
C ILE A 142 17.73 -22.54 -6.37
N GLY A 143 18.74 -23.21 -6.94
CA GLY A 143 18.58 -24.54 -7.53
C GLY A 143 18.14 -25.59 -6.50
N ALA A 144 18.67 -25.53 -5.27
CA ALA A 144 18.20 -26.37 -4.18
C ALA A 144 16.76 -26.05 -3.75
N VAL A 145 16.37 -24.78 -3.72
CA VAL A 145 15.02 -24.36 -3.35
C VAL A 145 14.00 -24.82 -4.40
N VAL A 146 14.33 -24.75 -5.70
CA VAL A 146 13.49 -25.26 -6.79
C VAL A 146 13.28 -26.77 -6.67
N ARG A 147 14.32 -27.55 -6.35
CA ARG A 147 14.18 -29.00 -6.12
C ARG A 147 13.23 -29.29 -4.95
N ALA A 148 13.41 -28.58 -3.84
CA ALA A 148 12.52 -28.73 -2.68
C ALA A 148 11.08 -28.31 -2.97
N HIS A 149 10.85 -27.28 -3.79
CA HIS A 149 9.53 -26.89 -4.24
C HIS A 149 8.89 -27.96 -5.13
N LYS A 150 9.64 -28.51 -6.10
CA LYS A 150 9.17 -29.60 -6.97
C LYS A 150 8.81 -30.85 -6.19
N GLU A 151 9.61 -31.23 -5.19
CA GLU A 151 9.32 -32.36 -4.29
C GLU A 151 8.04 -32.11 -3.48
N ARG A 152 7.86 -30.90 -2.93
CA ARG A 152 6.63 -30.52 -2.23
C ARG A 152 5.42 -30.55 -3.15
N ARG A 153 5.55 -30.08 -4.39
CA ARG A 153 4.48 -30.07 -5.37
C ARG A 153 4.06 -31.47 -5.82
N GLN A 154 5.01 -32.41 -5.88
CA GLN A 154 4.70 -33.81 -6.16
C GLN A 154 3.87 -34.45 -5.04
N ALA A 155 4.08 -34.02 -3.78
CA ALA A 155 3.29 -34.48 -2.64
C ALA A 155 1.94 -33.76 -2.54
N ASP A 156 1.92 -32.44 -2.77
CA ASP A 156 0.74 -31.60 -2.70
C ASP A 156 0.67 -30.67 -3.92
N ARG A 157 -0.31 -30.89 -4.80
CA ARG A 157 -0.50 -30.10 -6.01
C ARG A 157 -0.88 -28.65 -5.70
N ASN A 158 -1.42 -28.38 -4.51
CA ASN A 158 -1.85 -27.05 -4.10
C ASN A 158 -0.67 -26.18 -3.61
N ALA A 159 0.57 -26.68 -3.65
CA ALA A 159 1.76 -25.87 -3.39
C ALA A 159 2.03 -24.91 -4.56
N ILE A 160 1.53 -23.68 -4.45
CA ILE A 160 1.56 -22.68 -5.54
C ILE A 160 2.86 -21.89 -5.54
N MET A 161 3.33 -21.44 -4.38
CA MET A 161 4.46 -20.52 -4.30
C MET A 161 5.42 -20.84 -3.16
N THR A 162 6.71 -20.59 -3.36
CA THR A 162 7.73 -20.60 -2.30
C THR A 162 8.51 -19.30 -2.30
N ILE A 163 8.35 -18.52 -1.23
CA ILE A 163 9.00 -17.22 -1.01
C ILE A 163 10.37 -17.44 -0.37
N CYS A 164 11.43 -16.85 -0.92
CA CYS A 164 12.76 -16.91 -0.32
C CYS A 164 12.99 -15.72 0.62
N THR A 165 13.35 -15.98 1.87
CA THR A 165 13.67 -14.95 2.86
C THR A 165 15.02 -15.22 3.52
N MET A 166 15.64 -14.16 4.03
CA MET A 166 16.86 -14.26 4.83
C MET A 166 16.63 -13.72 6.25
N PRO A 167 17.16 -14.36 7.29
CA PRO A 167 17.14 -13.80 8.64
C PRO A 167 18.14 -12.63 8.70
N ALA A 168 17.68 -11.47 9.13
CA ALA A 168 18.54 -10.32 9.40
C ALA A 168 18.40 -9.90 10.87
N PRO A 169 19.53 -9.70 11.59
CA PRO A 169 19.48 -9.21 12.95
C PRO A 169 18.89 -7.79 12.98
N PRO A 170 18.26 -7.37 14.09
CA PRO A 170 17.62 -6.05 14.20
C PRO A 170 18.61 -4.88 14.09
N SER A 171 19.92 -5.13 14.25
CA SER A 171 20.98 -4.14 14.04
C SER A 171 21.40 -3.98 12.58
N SER A 172 20.91 -4.83 11.67
CA SER A 172 21.28 -4.78 10.26
C SER A 172 20.57 -3.62 9.55
N GLU A 173 21.32 -2.90 8.73
CA GLU A 173 20.79 -1.83 7.89
C GLU A 173 19.91 -2.33 6.73
N ALA A 174 19.89 -3.64 6.49
CA ALA A 174 18.99 -4.29 5.53
C ALA A 174 17.50 -4.15 5.93
N LYS A 175 17.22 -3.95 7.23
CA LYS A 175 15.89 -3.69 7.76
C LYS A 175 15.68 -2.22 8.06
N ARG A 176 14.56 -1.68 7.57
CA ARG A 176 14.13 -0.32 7.85
C ARG A 176 12.70 -0.34 8.39
N PRO A 177 12.36 0.57 9.32
CA PRO A 177 11.04 0.60 9.94
C PRO A 177 9.89 0.72 8.93
N GLY A 178 10.08 1.42 7.81
CA GLY A 178 9.03 1.62 6.80
C GLY A 178 8.68 0.38 5.96
N ASP A 179 9.45 -0.71 6.04
CA ASP A 179 9.20 -1.93 5.28
C ASP A 179 9.44 -3.15 6.17
N LEU A 180 8.69 -3.18 7.28
CA LEU A 180 8.63 -4.30 8.19
C LEU A 180 7.54 -5.27 7.72
N SER A 181 7.85 -6.55 7.78
CA SER A 181 6.90 -7.62 7.47
C SER A 181 6.96 -8.67 8.56
N VAL A 182 5.78 -9.16 8.95
CA VAL A 182 5.61 -10.22 9.93
C VAL A 182 5.17 -11.47 9.19
N PHE A 183 5.97 -12.52 9.33
CA PHE A 183 5.68 -13.84 8.78
C PHE A 183 5.23 -14.78 9.89
N VAL A 184 4.07 -15.40 9.73
CA VAL A 184 3.58 -16.44 10.64
C VAL A 184 3.71 -17.78 9.94
N LEU A 185 4.62 -18.62 10.44
CA LEU A 185 5.02 -19.87 9.81
C LEU A 185 4.67 -21.08 10.67
N THR A 186 4.42 -22.21 10.00
CA THR A 186 4.45 -23.52 10.66
C THR A 186 5.89 -24.06 10.65
N PRO A 187 6.52 -24.36 11.80
CA PRO A 187 7.95 -24.67 11.86
C PRO A 187 8.35 -25.99 11.19
N THR A 188 7.43 -26.96 11.10
CA THR A 188 7.71 -28.29 10.53
C THR A 188 7.62 -28.32 9.00
N THR A 189 6.69 -27.58 8.42
CA THR A 189 6.43 -27.54 6.97
C THR A 189 6.96 -26.29 6.30
N SER A 190 7.34 -25.27 7.10
CA SER A 190 7.64 -23.92 6.65
C SER A 190 6.52 -23.31 5.78
N GLN A 191 5.28 -23.71 6.04
CA GLN A 191 4.09 -23.14 5.39
C GLN A 191 3.79 -21.76 5.98
N LEU A 192 3.45 -20.81 5.11
CA LEU A 192 2.98 -19.49 5.49
C LEU A 192 1.49 -19.57 5.82
N MET A 193 1.13 -19.14 7.03
CA MET A 193 -0.25 -19.09 7.48
C MET A 193 -0.78 -17.66 7.44
N HIS A 194 0.04 -16.69 7.80
CA HIS A 194 -0.33 -15.28 7.77
C HIS A 194 0.86 -14.40 7.42
N TYR A 195 0.58 -13.35 6.65
CA TYR A 195 1.54 -12.34 6.23
C TYR A 195 0.91 -10.98 6.43
N ALA A 196 1.64 -10.09 7.11
CA ALA A 196 1.25 -8.70 7.28
C ALA A 196 2.45 -7.78 7.05
N ALA A 197 2.26 -6.76 6.22
CA ALA A 197 3.18 -5.64 6.11
C ALA A 197 2.82 -4.61 7.19
N VAL A 198 3.81 -4.14 7.96
CA VAL A 198 3.60 -3.22 9.07
C VAL A 198 4.12 -1.84 8.68
N PRO A 199 3.26 -0.80 8.59
CA PRO A 199 3.71 0.57 8.37
C PRO A 199 4.47 1.10 9.58
N ALA A 200 5.40 2.04 9.34
CA ALA A 200 6.09 2.71 10.45
C ALA A 200 5.27 3.86 11.05
N VAL A 201 4.48 4.53 10.23
CA VAL A 201 3.64 5.70 10.57
C VAL A 201 2.27 5.51 9.87
N PRO A 202 1.14 5.58 10.59
CA PRO A 202 1.02 5.64 12.05
C PRO A 202 1.59 4.38 12.72
N ARG A 203 2.07 4.51 13.96
CA ARG A 203 2.74 3.41 14.65
C ARG A 203 1.71 2.40 15.13
N VAL A 204 1.60 1.28 14.43
CA VAL A 204 0.77 0.16 14.87
C VAL A 204 1.49 -0.57 16.02
N SER A 205 0.95 -0.45 17.23
CA SER A 205 1.50 -1.08 18.44
C SER A 205 1.05 -2.54 18.62
N LEU A 206 -0.09 -2.90 18.01
CA LEU A 206 -0.72 -4.21 18.12
C LEU A 206 -1.04 -4.76 16.73
N LEU A 207 -0.59 -5.98 16.43
CA LEU A 207 -0.95 -6.69 15.20
C LEU A 207 -2.10 -7.67 15.51
N PRO A 208 -3.31 -7.49 14.95
CA PRO A 208 -4.38 -8.46 15.10
C PRO A 208 -4.06 -9.72 14.30
N LEU A 209 -4.06 -10.88 14.97
CA LEU A 209 -3.89 -12.19 14.33
C LEU A 209 -5.24 -12.93 14.35
N PRO A 210 -5.74 -13.40 13.20
CA PRO A 210 -6.98 -14.19 13.14
C PRO A 210 -6.88 -15.45 14.00
N LEU A 211 -7.93 -15.73 14.79
CA LEU A 211 -7.98 -16.90 15.66
C LEU A 211 -8.00 -18.22 14.88
N GLU A 212 -8.52 -18.20 13.66
CA GLU A 212 -8.61 -19.35 12.75
C GLU A 212 -7.23 -19.97 12.44
N LEU A 213 -6.17 -19.15 12.47
CA LEU A 213 -4.79 -19.63 12.29
C LEU A 213 -4.41 -20.69 13.33
N PHE A 214 -4.88 -20.53 14.57
CA PHE A 214 -4.57 -21.47 15.66
C PHE A 214 -5.36 -22.77 15.53
N GLU A 215 -6.57 -22.72 14.97
CA GLU A 215 -7.38 -23.91 14.71
C GLU A 215 -6.78 -24.77 13.58
N GLN A 216 -6.30 -24.11 12.52
CA GLN A 216 -5.68 -24.76 11.37
C GLN A 216 -4.30 -25.34 11.72
N ALA A 217 -3.50 -24.65 12.52
CA ALA A 217 -2.10 -25.01 12.77
C ALA A 217 -1.89 -26.26 13.65
N ARG A 218 -2.89 -26.65 14.48
CA ARG A 218 -2.97 -27.85 15.37
C ARG A 218 -1.74 -28.22 16.25
N THR A 219 -0.58 -27.60 16.07
CA THR A 219 0.71 -28.01 16.64
C THR A 219 1.51 -26.81 17.12
N GLU A 220 2.13 -26.03 16.24
CA GLU A 220 3.02 -24.91 16.61
C GLU A 220 3.00 -23.80 15.56
N LEU A 221 3.03 -22.54 15.99
CA LEU A 221 3.09 -21.34 15.15
C LEU A 221 4.31 -20.51 15.54
N ASP A 222 5.10 -20.11 14.55
CA ASP A 222 6.29 -19.28 14.71
C ASP A 222 6.04 -17.91 14.09
N VAL A 223 6.03 -16.86 14.91
CA VAL A 223 5.80 -15.47 14.48
C VAL A 223 7.15 -14.77 14.37
N ARG A 224 7.55 -14.48 13.14
CA ARG A 224 8.88 -13.98 12.80
C ARG A 224 8.83 -12.59 12.20
N ASN A 225 9.46 -11.64 12.88
CA ASN A 225 9.81 -10.31 12.38
C ASN A 225 11.33 -10.19 12.12
N ASP A 226 12.07 -11.30 12.09
CA ASP A 226 13.51 -11.33 11.83
C ASP A 226 13.85 -11.58 10.35
N LEU A 227 12.85 -11.90 9.52
CA LEU A 227 13.01 -12.16 8.09
C LEU A 227 13.05 -10.89 7.23
N VAL A 228 13.82 -10.93 6.13
CA VAL A 228 13.87 -9.94 5.05
C VAL A 228 13.51 -10.64 3.75
N ASP A 229 12.68 -10.00 2.94
CA ASP A 229 12.33 -10.48 1.60
C ASP A 229 13.52 -10.34 0.64
N CYS A 230 13.86 -11.44 -0.03
CA CYS A 230 14.94 -11.50 -1.00
C CYS A 230 14.50 -11.08 -2.42
N GLY A 231 13.18 -10.96 -2.66
CA GLY A 231 12.62 -10.67 -3.99
C GLY A 231 12.81 -11.81 -5.00
N VAL A 232 12.87 -13.05 -4.49
CA VAL A 232 12.97 -14.28 -5.29
C VAL A 232 11.86 -15.22 -4.85
N ASP A 233 11.00 -15.58 -5.78
CA ASP A 233 9.89 -16.51 -5.59
C ASP A 233 9.98 -17.64 -6.58
N ILE A 234 9.58 -18.83 -6.13
CA ILE A 234 9.42 -19.98 -7.02
C ILE A 234 7.93 -20.22 -7.14
N CYS A 235 7.44 -20.08 -8.36
CA CYS A 235 6.02 -20.06 -8.67
C CYS A 235 5.63 -21.28 -9.50
N SER A 236 4.42 -21.77 -9.24
CA SER A 236 3.74 -22.68 -10.13
C SER A 236 3.27 -21.98 -11.41
N ILE A 237 3.02 -22.78 -12.45
CA ILE A 237 2.34 -22.32 -13.66
C ILE A 237 0.91 -21.80 -13.40
N ASP A 238 0.34 -22.11 -12.23
CA ASP A 238 -1.01 -21.69 -11.85
C ASP A 238 -1.04 -20.25 -11.32
N VAL A 239 0.11 -19.64 -11.01
CA VAL A 239 0.18 -18.26 -10.50
C VAL A 239 -0.32 -17.22 -11.52
N PRO A 240 0.16 -17.17 -12.78
CA PRO A 240 -0.30 -16.15 -13.73
C PRO A 240 -1.82 -16.17 -13.99
N PRO A 241 -2.48 -17.34 -14.17
CA PRO A 241 -3.94 -17.39 -14.29
C PRO A 241 -4.70 -16.83 -13.07
N LEU A 242 -4.19 -17.00 -11.85
CA LEU A 242 -4.81 -16.42 -10.64
C LEU A 242 -4.79 -14.88 -10.67
N PHE A 243 -3.78 -14.28 -11.29
CA PHE A 243 -3.74 -12.82 -11.52
C PHE A 243 -4.71 -12.38 -12.61
N THR A 244 -4.99 -13.24 -13.60
CA THR A 244 -5.97 -12.98 -14.66
C THR A 244 -7.41 -13.11 -14.13
N GLU A 245 -7.67 -14.04 -13.21
CA GLU A 245 -8.99 -14.22 -12.59
C GLU A 245 -9.30 -13.11 -11.58
N ASN A 246 -8.31 -12.70 -10.77
CA ASN A 246 -8.47 -11.68 -9.74
C ASN A 246 -7.80 -10.36 -10.17
N PHE A 247 -8.62 -9.42 -10.65
CA PHE A 247 -8.15 -8.12 -11.15
C PHE A 247 -7.62 -7.19 -10.06
N ASP A 248 -7.96 -7.44 -8.80
CA ASP A 248 -7.59 -6.59 -7.66
C ASP A 248 -6.14 -6.80 -7.22
N TYR A 249 -5.48 -7.87 -7.66
CA TYR A 249 -4.08 -8.14 -7.30
C TYR A 249 -3.11 -7.33 -8.18
N GLN A 250 -2.61 -6.22 -7.64
CA GLN A 250 -1.57 -5.36 -8.21
C GLN A 250 -0.17 -5.68 -7.66
N SER A 251 -0.06 -6.02 -6.37
CA SER A 251 1.18 -6.31 -5.64
C SER A 251 1.32 -7.78 -5.24
N LEU A 252 2.50 -8.36 -5.46
CA LEU A 252 2.79 -9.78 -5.14
C LEU A 252 2.66 -10.10 -3.64
N ARG A 253 3.03 -9.18 -2.75
CA ARG A 253 3.10 -9.45 -1.30
C ARG A 253 1.88 -8.97 -0.57
N ARG A 254 1.47 -7.71 -0.81
CA ARG A 254 0.36 -7.07 -0.09
C ARG A 254 -0.97 -7.72 -0.43
N GLU A 255 -1.29 -7.84 -1.71
CA GLU A 255 -2.62 -8.28 -2.12
C GLU A 255 -2.63 -9.76 -2.50
N PHE A 256 -1.66 -10.23 -3.29
CA PHE A 256 -1.69 -11.61 -3.76
C PHE A 256 -1.43 -12.63 -2.64
N VAL A 257 -0.37 -12.47 -1.84
CA VAL A 257 -0.09 -13.39 -0.72
C VAL A 257 -1.17 -13.29 0.34
N GLN A 258 -1.56 -12.08 0.76
CA GLN A 258 -2.61 -11.92 1.77
C GLN A 258 -3.96 -12.46 1.26
N GLY A 259 -4.33 -12.13 0.01
CA GLY A 259 -5.56 -12.57 -0.63
C GLY A 259 -5.65 -14.10 -0.77
N ILE A 260 -4.54 -14.77 -1.08
CA ILE A 260 -4.51 -16.24 -1.08
C ILE A 260 -4.67 -16.82 0.32
N LEU A 261 -4.06 -16.20 1.34
CA LEU A 261 -4.12 -16.68 2.72
C LEU A 261 -5.49 -16.44 3.37
N THR A 262 -6.23 -15.40 2.94
CA THR A 262 -7.58 -15.09 3.44
C THR A 262 -8.70 -15.77 2.65
N SER A 263 -8.41 -16.24 1.43
CA SER A 263 -9.43 -16.85 0.57
C SER A 263 -9.69 -18.30 0.95
N ASP A 264 -10.86 -18.59 1.51
CA ASP A 264 -11.29 -19.96 1.83
C ASP A 264 -11.58 -20.83 0.59
N LEU A 265 -11.85 -20.21 -0.56
CA LEU A 265 -12.19 -20.89 -1.81
C LEU A 265 -10.97 -21.51 -2.51
N LEU A 266 -9.81 -20.90 -2.31
CA LEU A 266 -8.56 -21.31 -2.94
C LEU A 266 -7.79 -22.15 -1.94
N GLU A 267 -7.78 -23.48 -2.08
CA GLU A 267 -6.99 -24.38 -1.23
C GLU A 267 -5.46 -24.28 -1.46
N ALA A 268 -5.00 -23.15 -2.01
CA ALA A 268 -3.63 -22.85 -2.38
C ALA A 268 -2.74 -22.65 -1.15
N LYS A 269 -1.55 -23.24 -1.16
CA LYS A 269 -0.57 -23.14 -0.07
C LYS A 269 0.69 -22.43 -0.52
N ILE A 270 1.10 -21.46 0.29
CA ILE A 270 2.34 -20.72 0.12
C ILE A 270 3.34 -21.20 1.18
N PHE A 271 4.59 -21.38 0.77
CA PHE A 271 5.68 -21.80 1.65
C PHE A 271 6.73 -20.70 1.73
N VAL A 272 7.45 -20.63 2.85
CA VAL A 272 8.60 -19.73 3.00
C VAL A 272 9.86 -20.56 3.17
N HIS A 273 10.85 -20.32 2.32
CA HIS A 273 12.19 -20.83 2.49
C HIS A 273 13.02 -19.77 3.22
N VAL A 274 13.38 -20.05 4.47
CA VAL A 274 14.31 -19.22 5.23
C VAL A 274 15.73 -19.71 5.00
N ALA A 275 16.56 -18.89 4.37
CA ALA A 275 17.96 -19.19 4.14
C ALA A 275 18.74 -19.21 5.47
N PRO A 276 19.65 -20.19 5.69
CA PRO A 276 20.42 -20.25 6.93
C PRO A 276 21.29 -18.98 7.10
N PRO A 277 21.37 -18.40 8.32
CA PRO A 277 22.16 -17.20 8.56
C PRO A 277 23.64 -17.46 8.25
N GLY A 278 24.26 -16.56 7.49
CA GLY A 278 25.69 -16.61 7.23
C GLY A 278 26.53 -15.89 8.27
N ASP A 279 27.67 -16.47 8.63
CA ASP A 279 28.67 -15.84 9.49
C ASP A 279 29.63 -14.95 8.66
N ALA A 280 29.56 -13.63 8.87
CA ALA A 280 30.40 -12.59 8.23
C ALA A 280 31.92 -12.84 8.32
N THR A 281 32.34 -13.55 9.38
CA THR A 281 33.76 -13.79 9.71
C THR A 281 34.37 -14.90 8.87
N SER A 282 33.56 -15.81 8.31
CA SER A 282 34.02 -16.93 7.48
C SER A 282 34.25 -16.54 6.02
N THR A 283 33.44 -15.63 5.49
CA THR A 283 33.41 -15.23 4.07
C THR A 283 34.52 -14.25 3.68
N SER A 284 34.94 -13.34 4.57
CA SER A 284 36.07 -12.43 4.30
C SER A 284 37.44 -13.12 4.29
N ALA A 285 37.54 -14.30 4.92
CA ALA A 285 38.75 -15.13 4.96
C ALA A 285 38.86 -16.11 3.77
N GLY A 286 37.78 -16.30 2.99
CA GLY A 286 37.75 -17.20 1.84
C GLY A 286 37.59 -18.68 2.20
N GLU A 287 37.09 -19.01 3.40
CA GLU A 287 36.65 -20.37 3.70
C GLU A 287 35.18 -20.55 3.30
N PRO A 288 34.80 -21.71 2.71
CA PRO A 288 33.41 -21.98 2.38
C PRO A 288 32.54 -22.01 3.65
N PHE A 289 31.27 -21.61 3.50
CA PHE A 289 30.21 -21.49 4.52
C PHE A 289 30.04 -22.70 5.49
N SER A 290 30.67 -23.83 5.19
CA SER A 290 30.33 -25.17 5.68
C SER A 290 30.79 -25.54 7.10
N VAL A 291 31.30 -24.63 7.96
CA VAL A 291 31.94 -25.08 9.23
C VAL A 291 31.29 -24.57 10.53
N VAL A 292 30.36 -23.60 10.54
CA VAL A 292 29.90 -23.00 11.82
C VAL A 292 28.38 -22.90 12.04
N SER A 293 27.53 -23.10 11.03
CA SER A 293 26.07 -23.12 11.25
C SER A 293 25.61 -24.44 11.87
N ARG A 294 25.78 -24.57 13.20
CA ARG A 294 25.00 -25.48 14.03
C ARG A 294 23.52 -25.14 13.80
N GLY A 295 22.82 -25.98 13.06
CA GLY A 295 21.42 -25.81 12.70
C GLY A 295 20.58 -25.39 13.90
N VAL A 296 19.94 -24.22 13.77
CA VAL A 296 18.81 -23.82 14.59
C VAL A 296 17.59 -24.62 14.10
N LEU A 297 16.75 -25.08 15.02
CA LEU A 297 15.52 -25.82 14.73
C LEU A 297 14.66 -25.04 13.72
N GLY A 298 14.15 -25.69 12.66
CA GLY A 298 13.23 -25.07 11.68
C GLY A 298 13.87 -24.45 10.43
N MET A 299 15.19 -24.54 10.24
CA MET A 299 15.88 -24.06 9.03
C MET A 299 16.30 -25.24 8.14
N PRO A 300 15.91 -25.29 6.86
CA PRO A 300 16.38 -26.33 5.95
C PRO A 300 17.92 -26.25 5.74
N PRO A 301 18.61 -27.39 5.57
CA PRO A 301 20.06 -27.46 5.40
C PRO A 301 20.56 -27.06 3.99
N TYR A 302 19.69 -26.51 3.14
CA TYR A 302 19.96 -26.17 1.75
C TYR A 302 19.62 -24.69 1.48
N GLY A 303 20.16 -24.09 0.41
CA GLY A 303 19.88 -22.68 0.08
C GLY A 303 20.69 -21.65 0.89
N ALA A 304 21.91 -22.01 1.32
CA ALA A 304 22.79 -21.05 1.99
C ALA A 304 23.21 -19.93 1.05
N GLY A 305 23.11 -18.68 1.52
CA GLY A 305 23.61 -17.53 0.78
C GLY A 305 23.01 -16.22 1.27
N TYR A 306 23.66 -15.13 0.89
CA TYR A 306 23.18 -13.78 1.10
C TYR A 306 22.37 -13.34 -0.11
N MET A 307 21.19 -12.76 0.09
CA MET A 307 20.34 -12.21 -0.97
C MET A 307 19.54 -11.03 -0.43
N LEU A 308 19.65 -9.87 -1.05
CA LEU A 308 18.93 -8.66 -0.66
C LEU A 308 18.34 -7.97 -1.89
N ARG A 309 17.10 -7.52 -1.78
CA ARG A 309 16.46 -6.69 -2.80
C ARG A 309 16.82 -5.21 -2.62
N VAL A 310 17.22 -4.55 -3.70
CA VAL A 310 17.57 -3.13 -3.69
C VAL A 310 16.36 -2.26 -4.08
N SER A 311 15.38 -2.17 -3.18
CA SER A 311 14.15 -1.39 -3.40
C SER A 311 14.28 0.10 -3.10
N ASP A 312 15.24 0.49 -2.24
CA ASP A 312 15.36 1.84 -1.70
C ASP A 312 16.80 2.35 -1.71
N PRO A 313 17.05 3.67 -1.74
CA PRO A 313 18.39 4.24 -1.56
C PRO A 313 19.09 3.76 -0.29
N ALA A 314 18.34 3.57 0.81
CA ALA A 314 18.90 3.03 2.05
C ALA A 314 19.33 1.55 1.91
N ARG A 315 18.57 0.73 1.17
CA ARG A 315 18.94 -0.67 0.89
C ARG A 315 20.07 -0.78 -0.12
N TYR A 316 20.17 0.17 -1.05
CA TYR A 316 21.30 0.30 -1.96
C TYR A 316 22.62 0.52 -1.20
N ASP A 317 22.61 1.31 -0.14
CA ASP A 317 23.76 1.51 0.75
C ASP A 317 24.09 0.26 1.57
N ALA A 318 23.09 -0.40 2.17
CA ALA A 318 23.29 -1.67 2.86
C ALA A 318 23.89 -2.74 1.94
N ALA A 319 23.28 -2.95 0.77
CA ALA A 319 23.76 -3.88 -0.26
C ALA A 319 25.20 -3.61 -0.68
N SER A 320 25.55 -2.34 -0.91
CA SER A 320 26.90 -1.97 -1.30
C SER A 320 27.93 -2.22 -0.19
N ARG A 321 27.58 -1.93 1.08
CA ARG A 321 28.44 -2.25 2.23
C ARG A 321 28.65 -3.74 2.39
N ASP A 322 27.60 -4.53 2.16
CA ASP A 322 27.64 -5.98 2.30
C ASP A 322 28.49 -6.63 1.19
N VAL A 323 28.42 -6.11 -0.04
CA VAL A 323 29.33 -6.49 -1.14
C VAL A 323 30.78 -6.16 -0.79
N LEU A 324 31.06 -4.96 -0.27
CA LEU A 324 32.41 -4.54 0.12
C LEU A 324 32.99 -5.36 1.27
N ALA A 325 32.14 -5.75 2.22
CA ALA A 325 32.49 -6.63 3.32
C ALA A 325 32.66 -8.10 2.90
N GLY A 326 32.17 -8.47 1.71
CA GLY A 326 32.35 -9.80 1.13
C GLY A 326 31.25 -10.80 1.51
N TRP A 327 30.05 -10.34 1.90
CA TRP A 327 28.91 -11.21 2.19
C TRP A 327 28.39 -11.94 0.95
N THR A 328 28.61 -11.40 -0.25
CA THR A 328 28.19 -11.96 -1.55
C THR A 328 29.18 -12.98 -2.12
N TYR A 329 29.95 -13.68 -1.29
CA TYR A 329 30.88 -14.72 -1.76
C TYR A 329 30.14 -15.80 -2.57
N PRO A 330 30.63 -16.22 -3.75
CA PRO A 330 31.97 -15.99 -4.34
C PRO A 330 32.16 -14.65 -5.04
N ASN A 331 31.07 -13.97 -5.43
CA ASN A 331 31.08 -12.73 -6.20
C ASN A 331 31.49 -11.54 -5.33
N THR A 332 32.81 -11.35 -5.22
CA THR A 332 33.42 -10.29 -4.43
C THR A 332 34.43 -9.51 -5.28
N PRO A 333 34.69 -8.23 -4.98
CA PRO A 333 35.64 -7.42 -5.75
C PRO A 333 37.04 -8.05 -5.87
N ARG A 334 37.42 -8.93 -4.93
CA ARG A 334 38.70 -9.63 -4.88
C ARG A 334 38.76 -10.85 -5.81
N LEU A 335 37.72 -11.69 -5.84
CA LEU A 335 37.71 -12.93 -6.64
C LEU A 335 37.30 -12.65 -8.10
N GLY A 336 36.46 -11.64 -8.27
CA GLY A 336 35.87 -11.24 -9.54
C GLY A 336 34.42 -10.85 -9.30
N MET A 337 34.03 -9.69 -9.83
CA MET A 337 32.64 -9.28 -9.89
C MET A 337 31.89 -10.06 -10.99
N PRO A 338 30.55 -10.04 -11.04
CA PRO A 338 29.77 -10.73 -12.09
C PRO A 338 30.21 -10.36 -13.52
N ASP A 339 30.53 -9.08 -13.78
CA ASP A 339 31.07 -8.60 -15.07
C ASP A 339 32.53 -9.04 -15.34
N GLY A 340 33.13 -9.80 -14.41
CA GLY A 340 34.51 -10.27 -14.48
C GLY A 340 35.57 -9.22 -14.13
N ALA A 341 35.16 -8.00 -13.77
CA ALA A 341 36.05 -6.96 -13.27
C ALA A 341 36.77 -7.43 -12.00
N LYS A 342 38.09 -7.24 -11.96
CA LYS A 342 38.93 -7.62 -10.82
C LYS A 342 39.53 -6.39 -10.19
N TYR A 343 39.41 -6.31 -8.86
CA TYR A 343 40.03 -5.24 -8.10
C TYR A 343 41.22 -5.78 -7.31
N THR A 344 42.31 -5.03 -7.35
CA THR A 344 43.47 -5.33 -6.50
C THR A 344 43.14 -4.95 -5.06
N SER A 345 43.36 -5.87 -4.12
CA SER A 345 43.07 -5.62 -2.70
C SER A 345 44.31 -5.09 -1.99
N ALA A 346 44.16 -3.95 -1.32
CA ALA A 346 45.14 -3.40 -0.37
C ALA A 346 44.84 -3.96 1.05
N PRO A 347 45.73 -3.82 2.06
CA PRO A 347 45.45 -4.33 3.40
C PRO A 347 44.17 -3.71 4.00
N GLY A 348 43.25 -4.54 4.48
CA GLY A 348 41.88 -4.12 4.85
C GLY A 348 40.91 -4.18 3.66
N PRO A 349 39.61 -3.89 3.84
CA PRO A 349 38.63 -3.88 2.76
C PRO A 349 38.84 -2.64 1.87
N ARG A 350 39.89 -2.63 1.06
CA ARG A 350 40.22 -1.55 0.13
C ARG A 350 40.46 -2.15 -1.25
N TYR A 351 39.70 -1.68 -2.23
CA TYR A 351 39.68 -2.25 -3.56
C TYR A 351 40.09 -1.18 -4.57
N ILE A 352 41.12 -1.47 -5.36
CA ILE A 352 41.70 -0.55 -6.33
C ILE A 352 41.58 -1.16 -7.73
N GLY A 353 40.88 -0.45 -8.61
CA GLY A 353 40.69 -0.81 -10.00
C GLY A 353 41.94 -0.59 -10.85
N GLU A 354 41.80 -0.86 -12.15
CA GLU A 354 42.91 -0.73 -13.08
C GLU A 354 43.24 0.74 -13.39
N GLN A 355 44.54 1.04 -13.57
CA GLN A 355 45.02 2.35 -14.03
C GLN A 355 44.59 3.55 -13.17
N VAL A 356 44.46 3.36 -11.86
CA VAL A 356 44.15 4.43 -10.91
C VAL A 356 45.39 5.27 -10.62
N THR A 357 45.24 6.60 -10.63
CA THR A 357 46.30 7.54 -10.22
C THR A 357 45.94 8.18 -8.89
N MET A 358 46.77 7.95 -7.86
CA MET A 358 46.60 8.55 -6.54
C MET A 358 47.77 9.48 -6.22
N ALA A 359 47.47 10.70 -5.77
CA ALA A 359 48.47 11.61 -5.23
C ALA A 359 49.07 11.08 -3.91
N SER A 360 50.31 11.46 -3.61
CA SER A 360 51.06 10.96 -2.43
C SER A 360 50.42 11.35 -1.09
N THR A 361 49.66 12.45 -1.06
CA THR A 361 48.98 12.97 0.13
C THR A 361 47.51 12.51 0.23
N ALA A 362 47.00 11.77 -0.77
CA ALA A 362 45.62 11.29 -0.77
C ALA A 362 45.45 10.11 0.21
N LEU A 363 44.35 10.12 0.98
CA LEU A 363 44.05 9.10 1.97
C LEU A 363 42.84 8.26 1.55
N LEU A 364 43.10 6.97 1.34
CA LEU A 364 42.06 5.97 1.11
C LEU A 364 41.73 5.25 2.43
N GLY A 365 40.55 5.54 2.96
CA GLY A 365 39.95 4.94 4.14
C GLY A 365 39.59 3.46 3.95
N ARG A 366 39.00 2.86 5.00
CA ARG A 366 38.52 1.47 4.96
C ARG A 366 37.20 1.39 4.19
N ARG A 367 36.89 0.20 3.67
CA ARG A 367 35.70 -0.15 2.85
C ARG A 367 35.48 0.83 1.70
N SER A 368 36.57 1.18 1.01
CA SER A 368 36.52 2.06 -0.16
C SER A 368 36.87 1.28 -1.42
N LEU A 369 36.13 1.54 -2.50
CA LEU A 369 36.34 0.94 -3.82
C LEU A 369 36.63 2.04 -4.84
N LEU A 370 37.75 1.91 -5.56
CA LEU A 370 38.15 2.79 -6.66
C LEU A 370 37.93 2.10 -7.99
N GLY A 371 37.07 2.68 -8.84
CA GLY A 371 36.84 2.24 -10.21
C GLY A 371 38.05 2.44 -11.11
N ALA A 372 38.00 1.87 -12.32
CA ALA A 372 39.08 1.99 -13.30
C ALA A 372 39.29 3.46 -13.72
N HIS A 373 40.55 3.85 -13.95
CA HIS A 373 40.94 5.21 -14.36
C HIS A 373 40.58 6.35 -13.39
N ALA A 374 40.24 6.03 -12.13
CA ALA A 374 39.95 7.05 -11.14
C ALA A 374 41.20 7.88 -10.79
N ARG A 375 41.01 9.18 -10.54
CA ARG A 375 42.07 10.13 -10.18
C ARG A 375 41.78 10.78 -8.83
N LEU A 376 42.69 10.58 -7.88
CA LEU A 376 42.65 11.23 -6.57
C LEU A 376 43.75 12.30 -6.52
N HIS A 377 43.35 13.56 -6.35
CA HIS A 377 44.26 14.69 -6.19
C HIS A 377 44.80 14.83 -4.75
N GLU A 378 45.70 15.78 -4.54
CA GLU A 378 46.38 16.03 -3.27
C GLU A 378 45.40 16.34 -2.14
N GLY A 379 45.59 15.74 -0.97
CA GLY A 379 44.77 15.98 0.22
C GLY A 379 43.37 15.38 0.21
N ALA A 380 42.96 14.69 -0.86
CA ALA A 380 41.65 14.03 -0.94
C ALA A 380 41.51 12.89 0.07
N GLN A 381 40.35 12.80 0.73
CA GLN A 381 40.04 11.79 1.74
C GLN A 381 38.77 11.02 1.34
N VAL A 382 38.87 9.70 1.20
CA VAL A 382 37.74 8.85 0.78
C VAL A 382 37.51 7.74 1.81
N HIS A 383 36.37 7.75 2.48
CA HIS A 383 36.01 6.79 3.54
C HIS A 383 34.70 6.07 3.22
N ASP A 384 34.68 4.73 3.38
CA ASP A 384 33.48 3.91 3.26
C ASP A 384 32.65 4.19 1.98
N SER A 385 33.31 4.50 0.86
CA SER A 385 32.68 5.03 -0.36
C SER A 385 33.02 4.22 -1.59
N VAL A 386 32.10 4.18 -2.56
CA VAL A 386 32.27 3.50 -3.85
C VAL A 386 32.43 4.54 -4.94
N LEU A 387 33.55 4.49 -5.65
CA LEU A 387 33.89 5.39 -6.74
C LEU A 387 33.82 4.64 -8.07
N GLY A 388 33.07 5.22 -9.01
CA GLY A 388 32.87 4.77 -10.37
C GLY A 388 34.12 4.83 -11.25
N GLU A 389 33.94 4.41 -12.49
CA GLU A 389 34.98 4.52 -13.51
C GLU A 389 35.21 5.98 -13.92
N SER A 390 36.48 6.32 -14.17
CA SER A 390 36.90 7.65 -14.65
C SER A 390 36.45 8.82 -13.76
N VAL A 391 36.29 8.58 -12.45
CA VAL A 391 35.96 9.61 -11.47
C VAL A 391 37.19 10.47 -11.18
N ASN A 392 37.00 11.79 -11.08
CA ASN A 392 38.04 12.74 -10.73
C ASN A 392 37.70 13.46 -9.43
N ILE A 393 38.54 13.36 -8.40
CA ILE A 393 38.32 13.99 -7.10
C ILE A 393 39.34 15.08 -6.87
N GLY A 394 38.87 16.31 -6.76
CA GLY A 394 39.67 17.51 -6.53
C GLY A 394 40.42 17.53 -5.21
N ALA A 395 41.32 18.51 -5.09
CA ALA A 395 42.22 18.64 -3.94
C ALA A 395 41.45 18.99 -2.66
N ASP A 396 41.91 18.44 -1.53
CA ASP A 396 41.35 18.65 -0.19
C ASP A 396 39.84 18.35 -0.04
N SER A 397 39.29 17.49 -0.90
CA SER A 397 37.89 17.07 -0.84
C SER A 397 37.71 15.84 0.05
N ILE A 398 36.63 15.83 0.84
CA ILE A 398 36.29 14.78 1.81
C ILE A 398 35.02 14.09 1.34
N ILE A 399 35.11 12.77 1.15
CA ILE A 399 34.00 11.93 0.70
C ILE A 399 33.79 10.82 1.73
N ARG A 400 32.57 10.72 2.27
CA ARG A 400 32.19 9.73 3.29
C ARG A 400 30.89 9.05 2.93
N ASN A 401 30.84 7.73 3.04
CA ASN A 401 29.64 6.89 2.83
C ASN A 401 28.86 7.26 1.55
N SER A 402 29.56 7.61 0.47
CA SER A 402 28.93 8.16 -0.74
C SER A 402 29.19 7.26 -1.95
N TYR A 403 28.24 7.32 -2.88
CA TYR A 403 28.22 6.49 -4.08
C TYR A 403 28.33 7.40 -5.29
N LEU A 404 29.49 7.35 -5.94
CA LEU A 404 29.82 8.15 -7.10
C LEU A 404 29.82 7.26 -8.33
N TRP A 405 28.94 7.52 -9.29
CA TRP A 405 28.88 6.74 -10.53
C TRP A 405 29.98 7.15 -11.53
N ARG A 406 29.88 6.61 -12.75
CA ARG A 406 30.87 6.82 -13.79
C ARG A 406 31.00 8.29 -14.18
N GLY A 407 32.24 8.73 -14.42
CA GLY A 407 32.53 10.05 -15.00
C GLY A 407 32.20 11.23 -14.10
N VAL A 408 31.98 11.03 -12.79
CA VAL A 408 31.74 12.14 -11.86
C VAL A 408 33.02 12.94 -11.63
N VAL A 409 32.88 14.27 -11.67
CA VAL A 409 33.97 15.21 -11.39
C VAL A 409 33.62 16.00 -10.13
N VAL A 410 34.45 15.86 -9.11
CA VAL A 410 34.33 16.60 -7.85
C VAL A 410 35.40 17.69 -7.81
N GLY A 411 34.98 18.93 -7.54
CA GLY A 411 35.83 20.10 -7.38
C GLY A 411 36.71 20.05 -6.12
N ARG A 412 37.36 21.18 -5.84
CA ARG A 412 38.25 21.36 -4.68
C ARG A 412 37.45 21.72 -3.43
N HIS A 413 37.97 21.33 -2.26
CA HIS A 413 37.38 21.64 -0.96
C HIS A 413 35.89 21.26 -0.83
N CYS A 414 35.50 20.14 -1.43
CA CYS A 414 34.13 19.65 -1.36
C CYS A 414 33.95 18.70 -0.17
N CYS A 415 32.80 18.77 0.49
CA CYS A 415 32.42 17.82 1.54
C CYS A 415 31.16 17.08 1.09
N ILE A 416 31.27 15.76 0.91
CA ILE A 416 30.18 14.90 0.43
C ILE A 416 29.97 13.78 1.46
N GLU A 417 28.80 13.76 2.08
CA GLU A 417 28.46 12.77 3.11
C GLU A 417 27.11 12.09 2.78
N GLN A 418 27.10 10.74 2.71
CA GLN A 418 25.89 9.94 2.49
C GLN A 418 25.05 10.36 1.28
N CYS A 419 25.70 10.57 0.13
CA CYS A 419 25.06 11.00 -1.12
C CYS A 419 25.14 9.93 -2.21
N ILE A 420 24.17 9.95 -3.14
CA ILE A 420 24.22 9.19 -4.40
C ILE A 420 24.32 10.19 -5.55
N LEU A 421 25.37 10.04 -6.36
CA LEU A 421 25.67 10.93 -7.48
C LEU A 421 25.62 10.15 -8.79
N GLY A 422 24.71 10.59 -9.67
CA GLY A 422 24.48 10.05 -11.00
C GLY A 422 25.69 10.14 -11.95
N GLU A 423 25.55 9.59 -13.14
CA GLU A 423 26.61 9.56 -14.15
C GLU A 423 26.88 10.96 -14.73
N GLY A 424 28.16 11.28 -14.89
CA GLY A 424 28.57 12.55 -15.51
C GLY A 424 28.23 13.80 -14.69
N VAL A 425 27.89 13.66 -13.41
CA VAL A 425 27.65 14.78 -12.51
C VAL A 425 28.94 15.60 -12.32
N GLN A 426 28.80 16.92 -12.29
CA GLN A 426 29.91 17.84 -12.03
C GLN A 426 29.60 18.67 -10.79
N ILE A 427 30.43 18.51 -9.77
CA ILE A 427 30.38 19.29 -8.54
C ILE A 427 31.52 20.30 -8.60
N LEU A 428 31.20 21.59 -8.60
CA LEU A 428 32.19 22.66 -8.62
C LEU A 428 32.84 22.89 -7.24
N ASP A 429 33.71 23.89 -7.13
CA ASP A 429 34.51 24.10 -5.92
C ASP A 429 33.66 24.57 -4.71
N HIS A 430 34.10 24.18 -3.50
CA HIS A 430 33.51 24.58 -2.21
C HIS A 430 32.05 24.12 -1.96
N VAL A 431 31.63 23.03 -2.59
CA VAL A 431 30.28 22.48 -2.40
C VAL A 431 30.20 21.57 -1.17
N HIS A 432 29.10 21.71 -0.42
CA HIS A 432 28.79 20.89 0.75
C HIS A 432 27.47 20.16 0.52
N LEU A 433 27.57 18.83 0.33
CA LEU A 433 26.42 17.94 0.19
C LEU A 433 26.18 17.20 1.51
N GLN A 434 24.96 17.31 2.03
CA GLN A 434 24.55 16.70 3.29
C GLN A 434 23.86 15.35 3.06
N ARG A 435 23.64 14.62 4.16
CA ARG A 435 23.07 13.26 4.13
C ARG A 435 21.76 13.16 3.34
N GLY A 436 21.65 12.08 2.57
CA GLY A 436 20.44 11.74 1.84
C GLY A 436 20.24 12.52 0.54
N THR A 437 21.20 13.36 0.12
CA THR A 437 21.12 14.04 -1.16
C THR A 437 21.30 13.06 -2.33
N VAL A 438 20.39 13.14 -3.29
CA VAL A 438 20.43 12.33 -4.53
C VAL A 438 20.50 13.27 -5.72
N VAL A 439 21.52 13.09 -6.56
CA VAL A 439 21.74 13.92 -7.75
C VAL A 439 21.60 13.05 -9.00
N GLY A 440 20.68 13.44 -9.88
CA GLY A 440 20.40 12.82 -11.17
C GLY A 440 21.57 12.91 -12.15
N ASP A 441 21.43 12.22 -13.28
CA ASP A 441 22.50 12.13 -14.28
C ASP A 441 22.74 13.48 -14.97
N GLY A 442 24.01 13.82 -15.20
CA GLY A 442 24.41 15.02 -15.95
C GLY A 442 24.14 16.37 -15.28
N CYS A 443 23.74 16.40 -14.01
CA CYS A 443 23.57 17.63 -13.24
C CYS A 443 24.90 18.32 -12.93
N VAL A 444 24.87 19.66 -12.89
CA VAL A 444 26.01 20.49 -12.50
C VAL A 444 25.63 21.31 -11.28
N ILE A 445 26.38 21.19 -10.19
CA ILE A 445 26.17 21.97 -8.96
C ILE A 445 27.15 23.15 -8.95
N GLY A 446 26.60 24.35 -8.78
CA GLY A 446 27.34 25.62 -8.73
C GLY A 446 28.38 25.68 -7.62
N PRO A 447 29.36 26.59 -7.70
CA PRO A 447 30.38 26.73 -6.67
C PRO A 447 29.81 27.42 -5.40
N ASN A 448 30.37 27.10 -4.23
CA ASN A 448 30.00 27.66 -2.92
C ASN A 448 28.56 27.34 -2.46
N VAL A 449 28.00 26.22 -2.88
CA VAL A 449 26.62 25.81 -2.55
C VAL A 449 26.61 24.84 -1.39
N LYS A 450 25.65 25.02 -0.48
CA LYS A 450 25.36 24.08 0.61
C LYS A 450 23.93 23.58 0.47
N LEU A 451 23.77 22.30 0.13
CA LEU A 451 22.45 21.68 0.01
C LEU A 451 21.96 21.18 1.36
N ALA A 452 20.64 21.27 1.54
CA ALA A 452 19.95 20.72 2.71
C ALA A 452 19.97 19.18 2.65
N PRO A 453 19.78 18.48 3.80
CA PRO A 453 19.72 17.03 3.79
C PRO A 453 18.46 16.56 3.05
N SER A 454 18.52 15.36 2.46
CA SER A 454 17.42 14.76 1.69
C SER A 454 16.95 15.53 0.43
N THR A 455 17.67 16.56 0.01
CA THR A 455 17.40 17.27 -1.25
C THR A 455 17.66 16.36 -2.45
N ARG A 456 16.80 16.45 -3.46
CA ARG A 456 16.94 15.75 -4.74
C ARG A 456 17.20 16.77 -5.83
N VAL A 457 18.07 16.44 -6.77
CA VAL A 457 18.39 17.31 -7.92
C VAL A 457 18.30 16.48 -9.19
N SER A 458 17.66 16.99 -10.23
CA SER A 458 17.52 16.31 -11.52
C SER A 458 17.71 17.28 -12.68
N MET A 459 18.00 16.77 -13.88
CA MET A 459 17.92 17.57 -15.11
C MET A 459 16.48 17.80 -15.57
N HIS A 460 15.54 16.94 -15.15
CA HIS A 460 14.13 17.07 -15.46
C HIS A 460 13.41 17.89 -14.39
N ALA A 461 12.50 18.78 -14.78
CA ALA A 461 11.62 19.45 -13.83
C ALA A 461 10.73 18.43 -13.10
N PHE A 462 10.43 18.69 -11.83
CA PHE A 462 9.51 17.87 -11.06
C PHE A 462 8.12 17.93 -11.70
N ARG A 463 7.47 16.77 -11.88
CA ARG A 463 6.08 16.65 -12.35
C ARG A 463 5.27 15.98 -11.25
N ALA A 464 4.20 16.64 -10.81
CA ALA A 464 3.35 16.12 -9.74
C ALA A 464 2.32 15.10 -10.26
N SER A 465 1.89 15.19 -11.52
CA SER A 465 0.93 14.28 -12.17
C SER A 465 1.37 13.92 -13.60
N GLU A 466 0.88 12.79 -14.13
CA GLU A 466 1.13 12.33 -15.51
C GLU A 466 0.30 13.10 -16.56
N ASP A 467 -0.71 13.88 -16.15
CA ASP A 467 -1.69 14.57 -17.02
C ASP A 467 -1.33 16.03 -17.37
N ASP A 468 -0.23 16.57 -16.84
CA ASP A 468 0.26 17.92 -17.20
C ASP A 468 0.99 17.89 -18.56
N GLU A 469 0.27 17.67 -19.66
CA GLU A 469 0.81 17.68 -21.04
C GLU A 469 1.04 19.09 -21.61
N GLU A 470 0.70 20.17 -20.90
CA GLU A 470 0.83 21.53 -21.43
C GLU A 470 1.87 22.38 -20.66
N GLU A 471 3.08 22.38 -21.24
CA GLU A 471 4.00 23.52 -21.41
C GLU A 471 5.47 23.08 -21.22
N ARG A 472 6.14 22.77 -22.33
CA ARG A 472 7.58 23.04 -22.40
C ARG A 472 7.80 24.55 -22.38
N THR A 473 7.79 25.14 -21.20
CA THR A 473 8.39 26.46 -21.01
C THR A 473 9.91 26.28 -21.06
N GLU A 474 10.48 26.36 -22.28
CA GLU A 474 11.89 26.66 -22.48
C GLU A 474 12.18 28.05 -21.88
N GLY A 475 12.36 28.13 -20.56
CA GLY A 475 12.64 29.39 -19.88
C GLY A 475 12.28 29.52 -18.39
N ALA A 476 11.93 28.45 -17.68
CA ALA A 476 11.76 28.53 -16.22
C ALA A 476 13.14 28.61 -15.52
N GLU A 477 13.30 29.65 -14.69
CA GLU A 477 14.55 30.17 -14.12
C GLU A 477 15.44 29.09 -13.48
N GLU A 478 16.74 29.12 -13.78
CA GLU A 478 17.77 28.36 -13.07
C GLU A 478 17.65 28.66 -11.57
N ASP A 479 17.31 27.65 -10.77
CA ASP A 479 17.11 27.78 -9.33
C ASP A 479 18.37 28.39 -8.70
N SER A 480 18.27 29.65 -8.26
CA SER A 480 19.37 30.43 -7.65
C SER A 480 20.02 29.70 -6.47
N ALA A 481 19.29 28.76 -5.86
CA ALA A 481 19.75 27.91 -4.76
C ALA A 481 20.86 26.92 -5.15
N LEU A 482 21.00 26.55 -6.43
CA LEU A 482 22.04 25.62 -6.91
C LEU A 482 23.34 26.34 -7.34
N GLY A 483 23.37 27.67 -7.29
CA GLY A 483 24.56 28.50 -7.50
C GLY A 483 24.76 29.01 -8.94
N GLN A 484 25.64 29.99 -9.12
CA GLN A 484 25.93 30.57 -10.45
C GLN A 484 26.60 29.50 -11.34
N ALA A 485 25.98 29.15 -12.47
CA ALA A 485 26.36 28.07 -13.40
C ALA A 485 25.90 26.65 -13.03
N SER A 486 24.88 26.49 -12.18
CA SER A 486 24.23 25.21 -12.00
C SER A 486 23.37 24.80 -13.18
N ARG A 487 23.27 23.49 -13.41
CA ARG A 487 22.36 22.91 -14.39
C ARG A 487 21.59 21.77 -13.74
N GLY A 488 20.32 22.01 -13.46
CA GLY A 488 19.41 21.07 -12.80
C GLY A 488 18.30 21.80 -12.04
N TYR A 489 17.20 21.11 -11.81
CA TYR A 489 16.06 21.53 -11.01
C TYR A 489 16.10 20.87 -9.64
N MET A 490 15.72 21.61 -8.61
CA MET A 490 15.55 21.05 -7.27
C MET A 490 14.22 20.30 -7.20
N TRP A 491 14.27 19.08 -6.66
CA TRP A 491 13.11 18.23 -6.43
C TRP A 491 12.74 18.29 -4.94
N PRO A 492 11.45 18.23 -4.61
CA PRO A 492 11.01 18.13 -3.23
C PRO A 492 11.60 16.87 -2.57
N PRO A 493 11.84 16.90 -1.24
CA PRO A 493 12.27 15.71 -0.52
C PRO A 493 11.20 14.61 -0.64
N LEU A 494 11.65 13.35 -0.55
CA LEU A 494 10.76 12.18 -0.66
C LEU A 494 9.59 12.29 0.34
N GLY A 495 8.35 12.27 -0.14
CA GLY A 495 7.17 12.45 0.72
C GLY A 495 6.96 13.87 1.21
N ALA A 496 7.17 14.89 0.38
CA ALA A 496 6.59 16.20 0.58
C ALA A 496 5.48 16.40 -0.46
N THR A 497 4.24 16.57 0.00
CA THR A 497 3.20 17.16 -0.82
C THR A 497 3.66 18.59 -1.17
N PRO A 498 3.53 19.03 -2.44
CA PRO A 498 3.86 20.40 -2.79
C PRO A 498 2.96 21.34 -2.00
N ALA A 499 3.57 22.28 -1.28
CA ALA A 499 2.85 23.39 -0.67
C ALA A 499 2.41 24.34 -1.79
N ALA A 500 1.25 24.04 -2.39
CA ALA A 500 0.51 24.94 -3.26
C ALA A 500 -0.96 24.87 -2.84
N ASP A 501 -1.41 25.96 -2.21
CA ASP A 501 -2.80 26.41 -2.04
C ASP A 501 -3.87 25.37 -1.71
N GLY A 502 -4.19 25.27 -0.41
CA GLY A 502 -5.53 25.63 0.08
C GLY A 502 -6.76 24.80 -0.31
N ASP A 503 -6.63 23.68 -1.02
CA ASP A 503 -7.73 22.73 -1.24
C ASP A 503 -7.33 21.36 -0.65
N GLU A 504 -7.67 21.17 0.63
CA GLU A 504 -7.89 19.84 1.19
C GLU A 504 -9.20 19.32 0.57
N SER A 505 -9.11 18.83 -0.66
CA SER A 505 -10.19 18.12 -1.33
C SER A 505 -9.74 16.72 -1.70
N ASP A 506 -10.54 15.76 -1.23
CA ASP A 506 -10.70 14.38 -1.65
C ASP A 506 -9.67 13.37 -1.08
N ASP A 507 -10.05 12.80 0.08
CA ASP A 507 -10.38 11.38 0.31
C ASP A 507 -10.00 10.33 -0.77
N GLU A 508 -8.82 10.41 -1.38
CA GLU A 508 -8.17 9.19 -1.86
C GLU A 508 -7.63 8.46 -0.63
N GLU A 509 -8.07 7.22 -0.39
CA GLU A 509 -7.43 6.28 0.54
C GLU A 509 -5.97 6.07 0.10
N VAL A 510 -5.08 7.01 0.45
CA VAL A 510 -3.65 6.86 0.20
C VAL A 510 -3.18 5.75 1.12
N ASP A 511 -2.77 4.61 0.53
CA ASP A 511 -2.23 3.44 1.24
C ASP A 511 -1.35 3.90 2.42
N GLU A 512 -1.75 3.57 3.65
CA GLU A 512 -1.08 4.01 4.89
C GLU A 512 0.43 3.67 4.87
N LEU A 513 0.82 2.64 4.11
CA LEU A 513 2.23 2.25 3.91
C LEU A 513 3.01 3.19 2.99
N GLU A 514 2.34 3.86 2.06
CA GLU A 514 2.93 4.81 1.09
C GLU A 514 2.85 6.27 1.55
N HIS A 515 2.31 6.48 2.75
CA HIS A 515 2.24 7.77 3.39
C HIS A 515 3.58 8.52 3.34
N ALA A 516 3.52 9.83 3.08
CA ALA A 516 4.67 10.70 2.88
C ALA A 516 5.74 10.61 4.00
N ALA A 517 5.31 10.42 5.26
CA ALA A 517 6.21 10.23 6.39
C ALA A 517 6.99 8.90 6.32
N ASN A 518 6.35 7.82 5.87
CA ASN A 518 6.99 6.52 5.64
C ASN A 518 7.99 6.61 4.49
N ALA A 519 7.66 7.38 3.46
CA ALA A 519 8.53 7.59 2.32
C ALA A 519 9.91 8.15 2.75
N ARG A 520 9.94 9.10 3.71
CA ARG A 520 11.20 9.68 4.25
C ARG A 520 12.12 8.67 4.94
N LEU A 521 11.57 7.59 5.50
CA LEU A 521 12.34 6.53 6.16
C LEU A 521 13.16 5.68 5.18
N PHE A 522 12.84 5.74 3.88
CA PHE A 522 13.60 5.06 2.83
C PHE A 522 14.81 5.87 2.33
N ALA A 523 14.96 7.12 2.79
CA ALA A 523 16.09 7.96 2.43
C ALA A 523 17.39 7.51 3.11
N MET A 524 18.51 7.74 2.41
CA MET A 524 19.85 7.46 2.88
C MET A 524 20.21 8.26 4.13
N GLY A 525 20.61 7.58 5.21
CA GLY A 525 20.97 8.24 6.47
C GLY A 525 19.80 8.83 7.27
N ALA A 526 18.57 8.43 6.97
CA ALA A 526 17.41 8.72 7.81
C ALA A 526 17.63 8.09 9.20
N ASP A 527 17.85 8.95 10.20
CA ASP A 527 18.04 8.53 11.58
C ASP A 527 16.65 8.38 12.24
N ARG A 528 16.53 7.46 13.21
CA ARG A 528 15.27 7.22 13.96
C ARG A 528 14.79 8.47 14.72
N SER A 529 15.67 9.46 14.84
CA SER A 529 15.48 10.77 15.47
C SER A 529 14.83 11.83 14.57
N VAL A 530 14.73 11.60 13.24
CA VAL A 530 14.19 12.57 12.26
C VAL A 530 12.67 12.50 12.16
N VAL A 531 12.06 11.38 12.55
CA VAL A 531 10.60 11.28 12.69
C VAL A 531 10.24 11.76 14.08
N VAL A 532 9.51 12.87 14.16
CA VAL A 532 8.77 13.21 15.38
C VAL A 532 7.72 12.12 15.51
N TRP A 533 7.93 11.22 16.46
CA TRP A 533 6.97 10.20 16.85
C TRP A 533 5.86 10.93 17.62
N ASP A 534 4.98 11.62 16.90
CA ASP A 534 3.76 12.10 17.52
C ASP A 534 2.90 10.86 17.77
N ASP A 535 2.89 10.41 19.02
CA ASP A 535 1.89 9.47 19.54
C ASP A 535 0.46 10.09 19.46
N ALA A 536 0.33 11.35 19.03
CA ALA A 536 -0.89 12.16 19.03
C ALA A 536 -1.91 11.83 17.91
N VAL A 537 -1.58 11.00 16.92
CA VAL A 537 -2.54 10.58 15.87
C VAL A 537 -3.07 9.15 16.06
N SER A 538 -2.83 8.53 17.22
CA SER A 538 -3.42 7.24 17.58
C SER A 538 -4.64 7.35 18.51
N GLU A 539 -5.18 8.56 18.73
CA GLU A 539 -6.40 8.77 19.53
C GLU A 539 -7.70 8.89 18.70
N LEU A 540 -7.69 8.50 17.41
CA LEU A 540 -8.91 8.42 16.60
C LEU A 540 -9.07 7.01 16.02
N SER A 541 -9.19 6.02 16.91
CA SER A 541 -9.89 4.75 16.69
C SER A 541 -9.93 3.85 17.94
N SER A 542 -9.78 4.41 19.15
CA SER A 542 -10.49 3.87 20.30
C SER A 542 -11.79 4.65 20.43
N ILE A 543 -12.88 4.08 19.91
CA ILE A 543 -14.21 4.44 20.39
C ILE A 543 -14.30 3.90 21.81
N ASP A 544 -13.68 4.64 22.73
CA ASP A 544 -13.87 4.42 24.15
C ASP A 544 -15.33 4.77 24.43
N ALA A 545 -16.04 3.77 24.93
CA ALA A 545 -17.35 3.94 25.52
C ALA A 545 -17.22 4.93 26.68
N ASP A 546 -17.53 6.20 26.39
CA ASP A 546 -17.64 7.25 27.38
C ASP A 546 -18.75 6.88 28.38
N SER A 547 -18.29 6.41 29.53
CA SER A 547 -19.03 6.49 30.78
C SER A 547 -18.88 7.91 31.35
N ASP A 548 -19.88 8.75 31.16
CA ASP A 548 -20.09 9.97 31.95
C ASP A 548 -21.24 9.73 32.94
N ALA A 549 -20.94 9.75 34.25
CA ALA A 549 -21.17 10.86 35.19
C ALA A 549 -22.67 11.04 35.54
N ASP A 550 -23.15 11.12 36.77
CA ASP A 550 -22.55 11.51 38.05
C ASP A 550 -23.62 11.27 39.16
N VAL A 551 -23.21 11.45 40.42
CA VAL A 551 -24.04 11.67 41.63
C VAL A 551 -24.58 10.41 42.33
N LEU A 552 -23.94 10.03 43.45
CA LEU A 552 -24.54 10.13 44.79
C LEU A 552 -23.45 9.98 45.88
N SER A 553 -23.51 10.92 46.82
CA SER A 553 -22.65 11.13 47.99
C SER A 553 -22.89 10.15 49.14
N ASP A 554 -21.82 9.96 49.94
CA ASP A 554 -21.74 9.53 51.35
C ASP A 554 -22.36 8.18 51.74
N ASP A 555 -21.54 7.19 52.15
CA ASP A 555 -21.18 6.97 53.56
C ASP A 555 -20.24 5.74 53.68
N GLU A 556 -19.25 5.80 54.57
CA GLU A 556 -18.34 4.68 54.87
C GLU A 556 -18.98 3.72 55.90
N SER A 557 -18.89 2.41 55.68
CA SER A 557 -18.58 1.43 56.75
C SER A 557 -18.52 -0.04 56.27
N ASP A 558 -17.39 -0.66 56.62
CA ASP A 558 -17.15 -2.01 57.14
C ASP A 558 -17.62 -3.31 56.45
N GLU A 559 -16.59 -4.11 56.17
CA GLU A 559 -16.37 -5.53 56.50
C GLU A 559 -17.13 -6.67 55.80
N SER A 560 -16.28 -7.56 55.27
CA SER A 560 -16.30 -9.04 55.37
C SER A 560 -16.99 -9.88 54.28
N ASP A 561 -16.11 -10.65 53.63
CA ASP A 561 -16.15 -12.10 53.43
C ASP A 561 -17.03 -12.81 52.39
N GLU A 562 -16.29 -13.60 51.61
CA GLU A 562 -16.54 -14.96 51.12
C GLU A 562 -17.18 -15.23 49.75
N SER A 563 -16.32 -15.85 48.94
CA SER A 563 -16.53 -17.06 48.12
C SER A 563 -16.87 -16.89 46.63
N SER A 564 -15.87 -17.24 45.81
CA SER A 564 -16.02 -17.81 44.46
C SER A 564 -16.75 -19.18 44.55
N PRO A 565 -17.38 -19.69 43.47
CA PRO A 565 -16.57 -20.33 42.42
C PRO A 565 -17.12 -20.32 40.97
N THR A 566 -16.18 -20.48 40.03
CA THR A 566 -16.23 -21.28 38.78
C THR A 566 -17.11 -20.87 37.58
N SER A 567 -16.42 -20.70 36.44
CA SER A 567 -16.82 -20.60 35.02
C SER A 567 -17.65 -21.81 34.49
N PRO A 568 -17.91 -21.96 33.17
CA PRO A 568 -18.59 -21.10 32.18
C PRO A 568 -19.77 -21.86 31.47
N SER A 569 -20.72 -21.16 30.84
CA SER A 569 -21.58 -21.75 29.79
C SER A 569 -22.02 -20.62 28.84
N ALA A 570 -21.80 -20.61 27.52
CA ALA A 570 -22.02 -21.65 26.52
C ALA A 570 -23.43 -22.25 26.58
N TYR A 571 -24.45 -21.41 26.35
CA TYR A 571 -25.72 -21.83 25.79
C TYR A 571 -26.23 -20.75 24.83
N GLY A 572 -26.41 -21.13 23.56
CA GLY A 572 -27.11 -20.32 22.59
C GLY A 572 -28.52 -19.99 23.09
N SER A 573 -28.89 -18.71 22.97
CA SER A 573 -30.23 -18.24 23.31
C SER A 573 -31.23 -18.84 22.30
N MET A 574 -31.99 -19.83 22.72
CA MET A 574 -33.24 -20.19 22.04
C MET A 574 -34.27 -19.12 22.37
N SER A 575 -34.59 -18.29 21.38
CA SER A 575 -35.74 -17.39 21.43
C SER A 575 -37.03 -18.22 21.54
N LEU A 576 -37.74 -18.07 22.67
CA LEU A 576 -39.09 -18.61 22.87
C LEU A 576 -40.11 -17.50 22.57
N THR A 577 -40.68 -17.52 21.37
CA THR A 577 -41.81 -16.66 21.01
C THR A 577 -43.07 -17.12 21.76
N LEU A 578 -43.49 -16.38 22.80
CA LEU A 578 -44.83 -16.52 23.38
C LEU A 578 -45.86 -15.79 22.50
N SER A 579 -47.06 -16.37 22.40
CA SER A 579 -48.17 -15.96 21.51
C SER A 579 -48.90 -14.69 21.96
N GLY A 580 -48.17 -13.60 22.20
CA GLY A 580 -48.73 -12.33 22.65
C GLY A 580 -47.75 -11.16 22.57
N GLY A 581 -47.31 -10.80 21.37
CA GLY A 581 -47.02 -9.44 20.87
C GLY A 581 -46.20 -8.42 21.68
N HIS A 582 -45.59 -8.76 22.82
CA HIS A 582 -44.62 -7.91 23.52
C HIS A 582 -43.31 -8.66 23.64
N GLU A 583 -42.33 -8.25 22.83
CA GLU A 583 -40.98 -8.78 22.85
C GLU A 583 -40.31 -8.47 24.18
N SER A 584 -39.96 -9.51 24.94
CA SER A 584 -39.08 -9.38 26.09
C SER A 584 -37.64 -9.34 25.59
N GLN A 585 -37.24 -8.23 24.96
CA GLN A 585 -35.84 -8.00 24.59
C GLN A 585 -35.00 -7.89 25.87
N THR A 586 -33.89 -8.62 25.92
CA THR A 586 -32.91 -8.49 27.00
C THR A 586 -32.28 -7.09 26.96
N TYR A 587 -31.73 -6.63 28.08
CA TYR A 587 -31.14 -5.28 28.17
C TYR A 587 -29.99 -5.06 27.16
N GLY A 588 -29.22 -6.11 26.85
CA GLY A 588 -28.18 -6.07 25.82
C GLY A 588 -28.73 -5.97 24.40
N GLU A 589 -29.76 -6.75 24.05
CA GLU A 589 -30.42 -6.66 22.73
C GLU A 589 -31.03 -5.27 22.47
N LYS A 590 -31.51 -4.60 23.52
CA LYS A 590 -32.00 -3.21 23.44
C LYS A 590 -30.88 -2.23 23.09
N LEU A 591 -29.75 -2.29 23.82
CA LEU A 591 -28.59 -1.42 23.55
C LEU A 591 -28.07 -1.63 22.12
N GLU A 592 -27.89 -2.88 21.70
CA GLU A 592 -27.46 -3.20 20.33
C GLU A 592 -28.48 -2.75 19.27
N SER A 593 -29.78 -2.74 19.59
CA SER A 593 -30.81 -2.23 18.67
C SER A 593 -30.81 -0.71 18.56
N GLU A 594 -30.55 -0.01 19.66
CA GLU A 594 -30.45 1.46 19.70
C GLU A 594 -29.18 1.94 18.99
N GLU A 595 -28.05 1.23 19.16
CA GLU A 595 -26.81 1.51 18.44
C GLU A 595 -26.97 1.34 16.93
N ARG A 596 -27.56 0.22 16.48
CA ARG A 596 -27.88 -0.01 15.06
C ARG A 596 -28.79 1.06 14.48
N LEU A 597 -29.75 1.55 15.27
CA LEU A 597 -30.65 2.62 14.85
C LEU A 597 -29.92 3.95 14.70
N ARG A 598 -28.99 4.28 15.60
CA ARG A 598 -28.17 5.49 15.50
C ARG A 598 -27.21 5.45 14.32
N GLU A 599 -26.55 4.32 14.11
CA GLU A 599 -25.67 4.10 12.96
C GLU A 599 -26.45 4.24 11.65
N PHE A 600 -27.63 3.61 11.57
CA PHE A 600 -28.54 3.75 10.43
C PHE A 600 -28.96 5.22 10.20
N GLN A 601 -29.33 5.96 11.25
CA GLN A 601 -29.74 7.36 11.12
C GLN A 601 -28.62 8.24 10.59
N HIS A 602 -27.41 8.05 11.10
CA HIS A 602 -26.22 8.79 10.67
C HIS A 602 -25.89 8.50 9.20
N GLU A 603 -25.83 7.22 8.82
CA GLU A 603 -25.49 6.81 7.45
C GLU A 603 -26.58 7.21 6.44
N ALA A 604 -27.87 7.09 6.83
CA ALA A 604 -28.99 7.52 6.00
C ALA A 604 -28.99 9.03 5.77
N GLN A 605 -28.66 9.83 6.80
CA GLN A 605 -28.52 11.28 6.66
C GLN A 605 -27.35 11.64 5.74
N ALA A 606 -26.18 11.03 5.95
CA ALA A 606 -25.01 11.28 5.10
C ALA A 606 -25.26 10.90 3.63
N SER A 607 -25.95 9.78 3.38
CA SER A 607 -26.34 9.36 2.03
C SER A 607 -27.31 10.35 1.37
N LEU A 608 -28.26 10.89 2.14
CA LEU A 608 -29.17 11.91 1.65
C LEU A 608 -28.46 13.26 1.40
N GLU A 609 -27.50 13.65 2.23
CA GLU A 609 -26.67 14.86 2.02
C GLU A 609 -25.87 14.75 0.73
N ARG A 610 -25.14 13.64 0.51
CA ARG A 610 -24.45 13.34 -0.75
C ARG A 610 -25.40 13.40 -1.95
N ALA A 611 -26.58 12.80 -1.82
CA ALA A 611 -27.58 12.80 -2.89
C ALA A 611 -28.10 14.22 -3.23
N PHE A 612 -28.13 15.14 -2.27
CA PHE A 612 -28.50 16.55 -2.49
C PHE A 612 -27.37 17.35 -3.15
N GLU A 613 -26.13 17.13 -2.74
CA GLU A 613 -24.95 17.82 -3.29
C GLU A 613 -24.69 17.40 -4.75
N GLU A 614 -24.74 16.09 -5.01
CA GLU A 614 -24.51 15.50 -6.34
C GLU A 614 -25.74 15.53 -7.26
N LYS A 615 -26.90 15.94 -6.74
CA LYS A 615 -28.21 15.98 -7.44
C LYS A 615 -28.58 14.64 -8.07
N HIS A 616 -28.51 13.57 -7.29
CA HIS A 616 -28.92 12.26 -7.73
C HIS A 616 -30.40 12.20 -8.13
N ALA A 617 -30.73 11.23 -8.97
CA ALA A 617 -32.12 10.88 -9.23
C ALA A 617 -32.75 10.28 -7.96
N PRO A 618 -34.01 10.63 -7.63
CA PRO A 618 -34.66 10.17 -6.41
C PRO A 618 -34.78 8.63 -6.32
N GLU A 619 -34.84 7.94 -7.47
CA GLU A 619 -34.86 6.48 -7.56
C GLU A 619 -33.55 5.84 -7.06
N ASN A 620 -32.39 6.44 -7.33
CA ASN A 620 -31.10 5.93 -6.87
C ASN A 620 -30.98 6.06 -5.34
N ALA A 621 -31.40 7.21 -4.80
CA ALA A 621 -31.46 7.43 -3.35
C ALA A 621 -32.43 6.46 -2.66
N ALA A 622 -33.54 6.13 -3.30
CA ALA A 622 -34.49 5.14 -2.78
C ALA A 622 -33.87 3.73 -2.72
N ILE A 623 -33.11 3.33 -3.75
CA ILE A 623 -32.40 2.04 -3.77
C ILE A 623 -31.34 2.01 -2.66
N GLU A 624 -30.55 3.07 -2.49
CA GLU A 624 -29.51 3.17 -1.45
C GLU A 624 -30.11 3.07 -0.04
N LEU A 625 -31.17 3.84 0.25
CA LEU A 625 -31.89 3.77 1.53
C LEU A 625 -32.53 2.40 1.78
N LYS A 626 -33.04 1.75 0.73
CA LYS A 626 -33.60 0.40 0.83
C LYS A 626 -32.51 -0.63 1.12
N THR A 627 -31.34 -0.52 0.49
CA THR A 627 -30.19 -1.38 0.78
C THR A 627 -29.68 -1.15 2.20
N LEU A 628 -29.57 0.10 2.64
CA LEU A 628 -29.19 0.47 3.99
C LEU A 628 -30.16 -0.10 5.02
N ARG A 629 -31.48 0.03 4.77
CA ARG A 629 -32.52 -0.58 5.61
C ARG A 629 -32.36 -2.09 5.72
N MET A 630 -32.08 -2.78 4.60
CA MET A 630 -31.86 -4.23 4.60
C MET A 630 -30.60 -4.61 5.38
N ALA A 631 -29.53 -3.81 5.28
CA ALA A 631 -28.28 -4.03 6.00
C ALA A 631 -28.44 -3.86 7.52
N SER A 632 -29.09 -2.77 7.96
CA SER A 632 -29.28 -2.47 9.38
C SER A 632 -30.49 -3.19 10.01
N ASN A 633 -31.30 -3.88 9.20
CA ASN A 633 -32.54 -4.56 9.62
C ASN A 633 -33.50 -3.66 10.43
N VAL A 634 -33.68 -2.42 9.96
CA VAL A 634 -34.48 -1.39 10.62
C VAL A 634 -35.93 -1.41 10.09
N PRO A 635 -36.96 -1.21 10.94
CA PRO A 635 -38.34 -1.15 10.49
C PRO A 635 -38.59 0.03 9.53
N PRO A 636 -39.52 -0.10 8.56
CA PRO A 636 -39.77 0.92 7.55
C PRO A 636 -40.25 2.26 8.12
N GLY A 637 -40.83 2.27 9.33
CA GLY A 637 -41.25 3.50 10.02
C GLY A 637 -40.10 4.44 10.36
N GLU A 638 -38.92 3.91 10.70
CA GLU A 638 -37.76 4.73 11.03
C GLU A 638 -37.12 5.35 9.79
N VAL A 639 -37.12 4.62 8.66
CA VAL A 639 -36.69 5.16 7.36
C VAL A 639 -37.59 6.33 6.95
N ARG A 640 -38.91 6.18 7.12
CA ARG A 640 -39.89 7.27 6.90
C ARG A 640 -39.55 8.49 7.75
N LYS A 641 -39.25 8.31 9.03
CA LYS A 641 -38.88 9.39 9.94
C LYS A 641 -37.65 10.14 9.42
N VAL A 642 -36.55 9.43 9.15
CA VAL A 642 -35.29 10.07 8.70
C VAL A 642 -35.50 10.84 7.40
N VAL A 643 -36.03 10.20 6.36
CA VAL A 643 -36.21 10.84 5.04
C VAL A 643 -37.11 12.06 5.11
N ILE A 644 -38.25 11.97 5.80
CA ILE A 644 -39.19 13.07 5.94
C ILE A 644 -38.59 14.20 6.77
N THR A 645 -37.93 13.88 7.90
CA THR A 645 -37.26 14.92 8.70
C THR A 645 -36.16 15.62 7.92
N PHE A 646 -35.41 14.89 7.10
CA PHE A 646 -34.32 15.43 6.30
C PHE A 646 -34.83 16.40 5.22
N VAL A 647 -35.79 15.96 4.39
CA VAL A 647 -36.37 16.81 3.33
C VAL A 647 -37.00 18.08 3.93
N LEU A 648 -37.65 17.97 5.10
CA LEU A 648 -38.27 19.10 5.77
C LEU A 648 -37.26 20.04 6.45
N HIS A 649 -36.07 19.58 6.84
CA HIS A 649 -34.99 20.46 7.33
C HIS A 649 -34.45 21.38 6.22
N HIS A 650 -34.36 20.87 4.99
CA HIS A 650 -33.92 21.66 3.83
C HIS A 650 -35.03 22.58 3.25
N CYS A 651 -36.24 22.57 3.81
CA CYS A 651 -37.33 23.44 3.38
C CYS A 651 -37.33 24.80 4.10
N SER A 652 -36.93 25.87 3.40
CA SER A 652 -36.93 27.24 3.94
C SER A 652 -38.32 27.92 3.91
N VAL A 653 -38.72 28.54 5.03
CA VAL A 653 -39.99 29.29 5.19
C VAL A 653 -40.04 30.56 4.34
N ASP A 654 -38.89 31.17 4.05
CA ASP A 654 -38.80 32.48 3.39
C ASP A 654 -38.87 32.41 1.85
N GLN A 655 -38.68 31.22 1.26
CA GLN A 655 -38.65 30.99 -0.19
C GLN A 655 -39.62 29.87 -0.62
N PRO A 656 -40.91 30.17 -0.88
CA PRO A 656 -41.92 29.18 -1.25
C PRO A 656 -41.71 28.56 -2.65
N ARG A 657 -40.89 29.18 -3.51
CA ARG A 657 -40.59 28.67 -4.86
C ARG A 657 -39.53 27.59 -4.85
N GLU A 658 -38.52 27.74 -4.00
CA GLU A 658 -37.41 26.78 -3.88
C GLU A 658 -37.87 25.52 -3.14
N THR A 659 -38.70 25.69 -2.10
CA THR A 659 -39.38 24.56 -1.44
C THR A 659 -40.31 23.79 -2.36
N ALA A 660 -41.04 24.47 -3.26
CA ALA A 660 -41.82 23.79 -4.28
C ALA A 660 -40.92 22.97 -5.21
N ALA A 661 -39.85 23.55 -5.77
CA ALA A 661 -38.94 22.84 -6.65
C ALA A 661 -38.24 21.64 -5.98
N LEU A 662 -37.86 21.75 -4.71
CA LEU A 662 -37.30 20.64 -3.94
C LEU A 662 -38.31 19.51 -3.73
N LEU A 663 -39.56 19.85 -3.40
CA LEU A 663 -40.63 18.86 -3.25
C LEU A 663 -41.04 18.24 -4.58
N ASP A 664 -40.91 18.94 -5.72
CA ASP A 664 -41.15 18.37 -7.05
C ASP A 664 -40.08 17.31 -7.39
N HIS A 665 -38.81 17.57 -7.05
CA HIS A 665 -37.71 16.65 -7.30
C HIS A 665 -37.72 15.44 -6.36
N TRP A 666 -38.01 15.66 -5.06
CA TRP A 666 -37.96 14.62 -4.03
C TRP A 666 -39.33 13.97 -3.71
N GLY A 667 -40.42 14.46 -4.31
CA GLY A 667 -41.75 13.88 -4.18
C GLY A 667 -41.83 12.38 -4.51
N PRO A 668 -41.16 11.89 -5.57
CA PRO A 668 -41.11 10.45 -5.88
C PRO A 668 -40.49 9.61 -4.76
N LEU A 669 -39.44 10.10 -4.10
CA LEU A 669 -38.79 9.41 -2.97
C LEU A 669 -39.75 9.30 -1.77
N ILE A 670 -40.45 10.40 -1.44
CA ILE A 670 -41.45 10.40 -0.36
C ILE A 670 -42.58 9.44 -0.69
N ARG A 671 -43.03 9.38 -1.95
CA ARG A 671 -44.08 8.45 -2.40
C ARG A 671 -43.66 6.99 -2.22
N GLU A 672 -42.43 6.62 -2.59
CA GLU A 672 -41.93 5.26 -2.41
C GLU A 672 -41.82 4.87 -0.93
N VAL A 673 -41.32 5.79 -0.10
CA VAL A 673 -41.13 5.57 1.34
C VAL A 673 -42.46 5.56 2.11
N ALA A 674 -43.47 6.30 1.62
CA ALA A 674 -44.81 6.37 2.22
C ALA A 674 -45.76 5.25 1.78
N HIS A 675 -45.42 4.44 0.76
CA HIS A 675 -46.29 3.39 0.21
C HIS A 675 -46.77 2.39 1.28
N ASP A 676 -45.93 2.05 2.25
CA ASP A 676 -46.25 1.04 3.28
C ASP A 676 -47.20 1.55 4.38
N ASP A 677 -47.06 2.81 4.80
CA ASP A 677 -47.93 3.43 5.84
C ASP A 677 -47.99 4.96 5.67
N GLN A 678 -48.97 5.39 4.87
CA GLN A 678 -49.20 6.81 4.58
C GLN A 678 -49.68 7.61 5.81
N ILE A 679 -50.33 6.94 6.78
CA ILE A 679 -50.85 7.59 7.99
C ILE A 679 -49.69 7.98 8.91
N GLU A 680 -48.71 7.09 9.06
CA GLU A 680 -47.50 7.38 9.82
C GLU A 680 -46.68 8.50 9.16
N ALA A 681 -46.54 8.50 7.83
CA ALA A 681 -45.83 9.57 7.12
C ALA A 681 -46.44 10.96 7.42
N LEU A 682 -47.77 11.09 7.33
CA LEU A 682 -48.47 12.33 7.68
C LEU A 682 -48.30 12.72 9.16
N ALA A 683 -48.31 11.74 10.07
CA ALA A 683 -48.08 11.98 11.49
C ALA A 683 -46.64 12.45 11.78
N VAL A 684 -45.64 11.91 11.09
CA VAL A 684 -44.25 12.35 11.17
C VAL A 684 -44.13 13.80 10.67
N MET A 685 -44.71 14.13 9.53
CA MET A 685 -44.72 15.50 8.98
C MET A 685 -45.37 16.49 9.95
N GLN A 686 -46.51 16.12 10.55
CA GLN A 686 -47.18 16.93 11.56
C GLN A 686 -46.31 17.12 12.81
N SER A 687 -45.69 16.04 13.30
CA SER A 687 -44.84 16.08 14.50
C SER A 687 -43.60 16.93 14.27
N PHE A 688 -42.99 16.89 13.08
CA PHE A 688 -41.86 17.72 12.71
C PHE A 688 -42.23 19.22 12.68
N CYS A 689 -43.36 19.56 12.06
CA CYS A 689 -43.88 20.93 12.06
C CYS A 689 -44.26 21.43 13.45
N ALA A 690 -44.56 20.53 14.40
CA ALA A 690 -44.84 20.89 15.78
C ALA A 690 -43.57 21.12 16.62
N VAL A 691 -42.46 20.45 16.28
CA VAL A 691 -41.14 20.63 16.92
C VAL A 691 -40.49 21.94 16.45
N HIS A 692 -40.59 22.27 15.16
CA HIS A 692 -40.01 23.50 14.60
C HIS A 692 -41.08 24.60 14.45
N LEU A 693 -41.19 25.51 15.43
CA LEU A 693 -42.19 26.60 15.44
C LEU A 693 -42.20 27.47 14.16
N SER A 694 -41.05 27.61 13.49
CA SER A 694 -40.91 28.33 12.22
C SER A 694 -41.69 27.67 11.07
N HIS A 695 -41.79 26.34 11.07
CA HIS A 695 -42.41 25.54 10.00
C HIS A 695 -43.92 25.35 10.19
N THR A 696 -44.49 25.84 11.30
CA THR A 696 -45.94 25.79 11.58
C THR A 696 -46.80 26.47 10.50
N LYS A 697 -46.24 27.42 9.75
CA LYS A 697 -46.93 28.11 8.63
C LYS A 697 -46.83 27.35 7.30
N LEU A 698 -45.86 26.45 7.16
CA LEU A 698 -45.64 25.64 5.95
C LEU A 698 -46.54 24.41 5.89
N PHE A 699 -47.04 23.93 7.03
CA PHE A 699 -47.81 22.69 7.11
C PHE A 699 -49.05 22.64 6.20
N VAL A 700 -49.84 23.73 6.14
CA VAL A 700 -51.06 23.76 5.32
C VAL A 700 -50.73 23.78 3.81
N PRO A 701 -49.84 24.67 3.30
CA PRO A 701 -49.37 24.60 1.91
C PRO A 701 -48.75 23.26 1.54
N LEU A 702 -48.00 22.64 2.46
CA LEU A 702 -47.34 21.36 2.24
C LEU A 702 -48.36 20.21 2.17
N LEU A 703 -49.40 20.22 3.00
CA LEU A 703 -50.51 19.26 2.93
C LEU A 703 -51.28 19.38 1.61
N THR A 704 -51.56 20.61 1.15
CA THR A 704 -52.20 20.84 -0.16
C THR A 704 -51.32 20.36 -1.31
N LYS A 705 -49.99 20.54 -1.21
CA LYS A 705 -49.06 20.05 -2.24
C LYS A 705 -48.97 18.52 -2.27
N VAL A 706 -48.88 17.88 -1.11
CA VAL A 706 -48.85 16.40 -0.99
C VAL A 706 -50.11 15.76 -1.56
N TYR A 707 -51.26 16.43 -1.43
CA TYR A 707 -52.52 16.07 -2.07
C TYR A 707 -52.44 16.25 -3.61
N ASN A 708 -52.08 17.45 -4.09
CA ASN A 708 -52.00 17.74 -5.53
C ASN A 708 -51.00 16.86 -6.29
N ASP A 709 -49.90 16.46 -5.65
CA ASP A 709 -48.86 15.61 -6.26
C ASP A 709 -49.16 14.11 -6.08
N GLU A 710 -50.34 13.73 -5.58
CA GLU A 710 -50.78 12.34 -5.36
C GLU A 710 -49.73 11.50 -4.59
N ILE A 711 -49.07 12.12 -3.59
CA ILE A 711 -48.07 11.42 -2.77
C ILE A 711 -48.79 10.54 -1.73
N VAL A 712 -49.96 10.98 -1.25
CA VAL A 712 -50.81 10.28 -0.27
C VAL A 712 -52.24 10.27 -0.79
N SER A 713 -52.98 9.17 -0.59
CA SER A 713 -54.37 9.07 -1.04
C SER A 713 -55.34 9.88 -0.16
N ASP A 714 -56.45 10.26 -0.74
CA ASP A 714 -57.51 11.06 -0.09
C ASP A 714 -58.09 10.32 1.11
N GLU A 715 -58.29 9.00 0.95
CA GLU A 715 -58.69 8.09 2.01
C GLU A 715 -57.69 8.08 3.17
N ALA A 716 -56.38 8.13 2.89
CA ALA A 716 -55.35 8.12 3.92
C ALA A 716 -55.26 9.44 4.69
N ILE A 717 -55.48 10.59 4.04
CA ILE A 717 -55.57 11.89 4.72
C ILE A 717 -56.78 11.93 5.67
N LEU A 718 -57.93 11.43 5.23
CA LEU A 718 -59.15 11.32 6.04
C LEU A 718 -58.98 10.30 7.19
N ALA A 719 -58.31 9.17 6.92
CA ALA A 719 -58.00 8.15 7.92
C ALA A 719 -57.03 8.67 8.98
N TRP A 720 -56.00 9.42 8.59
CA TRP A 720 -55.06 10.08 9.49
C TRP A 720 -55.77 11.04 10.45
N TRP A 721 -56.70 11.85 9.94
CA TRP A 721 -57.51 12.74 10.79
C TRP A 721 -58.33 11.99 11.85
N ARG A 722 -58.82 10.79 11.51
CA ARG A 722 -59.59 9.92 12.41
C ARG A 722 -58.68 9.16 13.38
N HIS A 723 -57.44 8.84 12.99
CA HIS A 723 -56.52 8.00 13.75
C HIS A 723 -55.97 8.65 15.04
N PRO A 724 -55.74 7.89 16.13
CA PRO A 724 -55.15 8.41 17.37
C PRO A 724 -53.74 9.01 17.23
N SER A 725 -52.95 8.55 16.24
CA SER A 725 -51.59 9.05 15.98
C SER A 725 -51.55 10.54 15.61
N SER A 726 -52.64 11.11 15.07
CA SER A 726 -52.76 12.55 14.81
C SER A 726 -52.90 13.42 16.08
N ARG A 727 -53.05 12.77 17.25
CA ARG A 727 -53.23 13.41 18.56
C ARG A 727 -52.01 13.24 19.47
N GLN A 728 -51.02 12.44 19.07
CA GLN A 728 -49.85 12.10 19.86
C GLN A 728 -48.58 12.57 19.16
N LEU A 729 -47.54 12.87 19.95
CA LEU A 729 -46.22 13.22 19.42
C LEU A 729 -45.51 11.91 19.04
N VAL A 730 -45.14 11.76 17.76
CA VAL A 730 -44.44 10.57 17.25
C VAL A 730 -42.91 10.72 17.34
N LEU A 731 -42.40 11.95 17.37
CA LEU A 731 -40.99 12.28 17.57
C LEU A 731 -40.74 12.63 19.04
N GLU A 732 -39.64 12.14 19.62
CA GLU A 732 -39.23 12.50 20.98
C GLU A 732 -38.82 13.98 21.02
N SER A 733 -39.39 14.75 21.96
CA SER A 733 -39.00 16.15 22.17
C SER A 733 -38.75 16.42 23.66
N GLN A 734 -37.80 17.33 23.93
CA GLN A 734 -37.42 17.74 25.28
C GLN A 734 -38.57 18.47 26.04
N SER A 735 -39.67 18.83 25.36
CA SER A 735 -40.83 19.54 25.93
C SER A 735 -42.20 18.98 25.43
N PRO A 736 -42.60 17.78 25.88
CA PRO A 736 -43.74 17.05 25.32
C PRO A 736 -45.09 17.77 25.45
N SER A 737 -45.26 18.61 26.48
CA SER A 737 -46.54 19.29 26.77
C SER A 737 -46.82 20.50 25.88
N GLN A 738 -45.79 21.22 25.42
CA GLN A 738 -45.94 22.36 24.50
C GLN A 738 -46.11 21.87 23.06
N ALA A 739 -45.33 20.88 22.65
CA ALA A 739 -45.40 20.29 21.32
C ALA A 739 -46.77 19.64 21.05
N GLN A 740 -47.35 18.94 22.04
CA GLN A 740 -48.71 18.38 21.92
C GLN A 740 -49.80 19.44 21.72
N GLN A 741 -49.68 20.61 22.34
CA GLN A 741 -50.63 21.72 22.11
C GLN A 741 -50.50 22.28 20.69
N VAL A 742 -49.27 22.38 20.17
CA VAL A 742 -49.02 22.83 18.79
C VAL A 742 -49.53 21.82 17.75
N VAL A 743 -49.40 20.51 18.01
CA VAL A 743 -49.99 19.44 17.17
C VAL A 743 -51.52 19.62 17.05
N LEU A 744 -52.21 19.93 18.14
CA LEU A 744 -53.65 20.17 18.15
C LEU A 744 -54.05 21.48 17.43
N GLU A 745 -53.20 22.51 17.48
CA GLU A 745 -53.43 23.76 16.74
C GLU A 745 -53.16 23.60 15.23
N LEU A 746 -52.12 22.86 14.84
CA LEU A 746 -51.86 22.49 13.45
C LEU A 746 -53.01 21.69 12.85
N ARG A 747 -53.58 20.79 13.66
CA ARG A 747 -54.77 20.02 13.30
C ARG A 747 -55.96 20.94 12.98
N LYS A 748 -56.27 21.91 13.82
CA LYS A 748 -57.36 22.90 13.54
C LYS A 748 -57.09 23.70 12.26
N ARG A 749 -55.83 24.01 11.96
CA ARG A 749 -55.45 24.74 10.74
C ARG A 749 -55.59 23.93 9.46
N ALA A 750 -55.59 22.60 9.53
CA ALA A 750 -55.78 21.70 8.38
C ALA A 750 -57.26 21.47 8.03
N GLU A 751 -58.19 21.87 8.88
CA GLU A 751 -59.65 21.70 8.67
C GLU A 751 -60.19 22.25 7.33
N PRO A 752 -59.73 23.40 6.81
CA PRO A 752 -60.19 23.92 5.51
C PRO A 752 -59.77 23.04 4.33
N VAL A 753 -58.58 22.42 4.38
CA VAL A 753 -58.09 21.54 3.32
C VAL A 753 -58.88 20.23 3.30
N LEU A 754 -59.19 19.70 4.49
CA LEU A 754 -60.03 18.50 4.61
C LEU A 754 -61.46 18.71 4.10
N ARG A 755 -62.02 19.91 4.27
CA ARG A 755 -63.33 20.25 3.69
C ARG A 755 -63.29 20.27 2.16
N HIS A 756 -62.24 20.84 1.59
CA HIS A 756 -62.07 20.87 0.14
C HIS A 756 -61.96 19.45 -0.45
N ILE A 757 -61.21 18.55 0.20
CA ILE A 757 -61.10 17.14 -0.23
C ILE A 757 -62.45 16.41 -0.13
N LEU A 758 -63.24 16.68 0.93
CA LEU A 758 -64.58 16.09 1.08
C LEU A 758 -65.56 16.61 0.02
N GLU A 759 -65.52 17.91 -0.28
CA GLU A 759 -66.36 18.54 -1.32
C GLU A 759 -65.98 18.01 -2.71
N ASP A 760 -64.69 17.91 -3.03
CA ASP A 760 -64.21 17.37 -4.32
C ASP A 760 -64.58 15.87 -4.47
N SER A 761 -64.52 15.07 -3.40
CA SER A 761 -64.93 13.65 -3.44
C SER A 761 -66.44 13.44 -3.61
N GLU A 762 -67.26 14.35 -3.08
CA GLU A 762 -68.72 14.30 -3.24
C GLU A 762 -69.13 14.66 -4.68
N ASP A 763 -68.36 15.54 -5.35
CA ASP A 763 -68.57 15.92 -6.75
C ASP A 763 -68.17 14.79 -7.74
N GLU A 764 -67.14 13.98 -7.43
CA GLU A 764 -66.75 12.83 -8.27
C GLU A 764 -67.76 11.67 -8.22
N ASP A 765 -68.39 11.43 -7.06
CA ASP A 765 -69.45 10.42 -6.89
C ASP A 765 -70.75 10.81 -7.63
N GLU A 766 -71.00 12.10 -7.87
CA GLU A 766 -72.17 12.57 -8.66
C GLU A 766 -71.99 12.42 -10.19
N ASP A 767 -70.76 12.27 -10.68
CA ASP A 767 -70.46 12.10 -12.12
C ASP A 767 -70.40 10.62 -12.58
N GLU A 768 -70.38 9.65 -11.65
CA GLU A 768 -70.40 8.20 -11.95
C GLU A 768 -71.78 7.50 -11.80
N GLU A 769 -72.86 8.22 -11.44
CA GLU A 769 -74.28 7.76 -11.53
C GLU A 769 -74.98 8.21 -12.82
#